data_AF-A0A3B3SGF4-F1
#
_entry.id   AF-A0A3B3SGF4-F1
#
_cell.length_a   1.000
_cell.length_b   1.000
_cell.length_c   1.000
_cell.angle_alpha   90.00
_cell.angle_beta   90.00
_cell.angle_gamma   90.00
#
_symmetry.space_group_name_H-M   'P 1'
#
loop_
_entity.id
_entity.type
_entity.pdbx_description
1 polymer ?
#
loop_
_entity_poly.entity_id
_entity_poly.type
_entity_poly.pdbx_seq_one_letter_code
_entity_poly.pdbx_strand_id
1 'polypeptide(L)'
;MVWFLVAGVLLVLNGVRAVDRSNFKTCDQSSFCKRMRTMGLDQSPYRAILETLELSDSRLTLQLINDNNKVRLLLELYRLQGNMTRLKINELKPLRSRFEVPDVLVGEPPTKPLSMVSRDEAGVVLSLGTDAHQLVLNARPFRLDIVEGARVLLSVNGRGLLAFEHLRPRKDTNTQKDSEGEETTEGAQEEGEEREEEEPGMWEETFKSHVDSKPNGPSSISLDFSLPGVEHVYGIPEHAENLRLKTTDKGDPYRLYNLDVFQYELYNPMALYGAVPVLLSHNAQRTMGIFWLNAAETWVDISANTAGKTLSGKVLDHAQVPSDAPQTDVRWFSESGIIDVFIMLGPKPSDVFTQYASLTGTQSFPPLSTLGYHQCRWNYNDQEDVRAVDAGFDEHDIPYDFIWLDIEHTDGKRYFTWDAANFPQPRDMLRGLQDKRRKMVAIVDPHIKVDSGYRIHNEIRSRNLYVKDKDGGNYEGWCWPGTAGYPDFTDPEMRAWWASMFAYDKYEGSMENLYTWNDMNEPSVFNGPEVTMHKDAIHGTWEHRDVHNLYGLYVQMATAEGLIQRSGGVERPFVLTRAFFAGSQRYGAVWTGDNAAEWGHLKISIPMCLSLGLVGISFCGADVGGFFKNPGPELLVRWYQTGAYQPFFRAHAHLDTPRREPWLFGPQNTALIRDAVRQRYALLPYWYQLFYHAHRTGEPVMRPLWVEYPQDVATFTIDDQFLLGRHLLVHPVTEQGSQGVSVYLPGVGEVWYDAHTFRRHDGDQNLFVPVTLSSIPVFQRGGSIIPRKVRIRRSSTCMENDPYTLYVALSPQGTADGEIYIDDGHTFNYDRQKQFIHRRLTFANSSLSSSNLSADSQFTTASWIERVLILGGQEPSAVTLRTADGSRSLEFEFDAATSVLTIHKPGVNAGSDWTVLLQ
;
A
#
# COMPACT_ATOMS: atom_id res chain seq x y z
N MET A 1 -28.84 -54.89 33.79
CA MET A 1 -28.82 -53.63 34.56
C MET A 1 -27.45 -52.99 34.31
N VAL A 2 -27.36 -52.15 33.26
CA VAL A 2 -27.32 -50.66 33.35
C VAL A 2 -25.87 -50.22 33.68
N TRP A 3 -25.04 -49.90 32.68
CA TRP A 3 -24.88 -48.61 31.98
C TRP A 3 -24.51 -47.42 32.90
N PHE A 4 -23.53 -46.64 32.43
CA PHE A 4 -22.99 -45.36 32.92
C PHE A 4 -21.82 -45.39 33.93
N LEU A 5 -20.59 -45.26 33.40
CA LEU A 5 -19.74 -44.07 33.61
C LEU A 5 -18.46 -44.18 32.78
N VAL A 6 -18.61 -43.89 31.48
CA VAL A 6 -17.55 -43.43 30.58
C VAL A 6 -17.93 -42.02 30.19
N ALA A 7 -17.31 -41.01 30.80
CA ALA A 7 -17.22 -39.62 30.32
C ALA A 7 -16.50 -38.80 31.38
N GLY A 8 -15.33 -38.23 31.07
CA GLY A 8 -14.71 -37.24 31.95
C GLY A 8 -13.20 -36.98 31.85
N VAL A 9 -12.47 -37.50 30.86
CA VAL A 9 -11.03 -37.14 30.67
C VAL A 9 -10.64 -37.04 29.19
N LEU A 10 -11.48 -36.42 28.36
CA LEU A 10 -11.10 -36.02 27.00
C LEU A 10 -11.47 -34.56 26.79
N LEU A 11 -10.53 -33.81 26.19
CA LEU A 11 -10.58 -32.41 25.75
C LEU A 11 -10.17 -31.34 26.78
N VAL A 12 -8.86 -31.27 27.04
CA VAL A 12 -8.16 -29.98 27.04
C VAL A 12 -7.13 -30.03 25.92
N LEU A 13 -7.61 -30.01 24.69
CA LEU A 13 -6.81 -29.47 23.59
C LEU A 13 -6.72 -27.96 23.89
N ASN A 14 -5.63 -27.53 24.51
CA ASN A 14 -5.24 -26.12 24.42
C ASN A 14 -4.99 -25.85 22.94
N GLY A 15 -6.02 -25.36 22.25
CA GLY A 15 -5.83 -24.74 20.95
C GLY A 15 -4.84 -23.60 21.17
N VAL A 16 -3.64 -23.76 20.64
CA VAL A 16 -2.70 -22.65 20.50
C VAL A 16 -3.41 -21.65 19.59
N ARG A 17 -3.98 -20.59 20.16
CA ARG A 17 -4.53 -19.47 19.38
C ARG A 17 -3.35 -18.81 18.67
N ALA A 18 -3.46 -18.57 17.37
CA ALA A 18 -2.40 -17.93 16.58
C ALA A 18 -2.20 -16.50 17.08
N VAL A 19 -3.25 -15.68 17.07
CA VAL A 19 -3.24 -14.34 17.70
C VAL A 19 -3.98 -14.33 19.03
N ASP A 20 -3.45 -13.66 20.05
CA ASP A 20 -4.23 -13.32 21.24
C ASP A 20 -5.06 -12.06 20.98
N ARG A 21 -6.27 -12.26 20.43
CA ARG A 21 -7.23 -11.18 20.16
C ARG A 21 -7.55 -10.32 21.38
N SER A 22 -7.34 -10.81 22.61
CA SER A 22 -7.59 -10.00 23.81
C SER A 22 -6.63 -8.81 23.94
N ASN A 23 -5.47 -8.85 23.27
CA ASN A 23 -4.50 -7.76 23.24
C ASN A 23 -4.93 -6.57 22.37
N PHE A 24 -5.95 -6.74 21.53
CA PHE A 24 -6.36 -5.74 20.55
C PHE A 24 -7.84 -5.41 20.75
N LYS A 25 -8.17 -4.12 20.76
CA LYS A 25 -9.54 -3.65 20.99
C LYS A 25 -10.46 -4.09 19.86
N THR A 26 -11.61 -4.64 20.22
CA THR A 26 -12.80 -4.64 19.34
C THR A 26 -13.42 -3.23 19.32
N CYS A 27 -14.39 -3.01 18.42
CA CYS A 27 -15.06 -1.71 18.39
C CYS A 27 -15.74 -1.36 19.73
N ASP A 28 -16.35 -2.35 20.39
CA ASP A 28 -17.01 -2.15 21.69
C ASP A 28 -16.04 -1.80 22.83
N GLN A 29 -14.75 -2.13 22.67
CA GLN A 29 -13.70 -1.82 23.64
C GLN A 29 -12.99 -0.49 23.34
N SER A 30 -13.21 0.10 22.17
CA SER A 30 -12.75 1.44 21.81
C SER A 30 -13.90 2.42 22.04
N SER A 31 -13.79 3.28 23.05
CA SER A 31 -14.95 4.08 23.51
C SER A 31 -15.56 4.94 22.39
N PHE A 32 -14.74 5.56 21.54
CA PHE A 32 -15.22 6.38 20.44
C PHE A 32 -15.84 5.53 19.32
N CYS A 33 -15.26 4.35 19.02
CA CYS A 33 -15.84 3.42 18.04
C CYS A 33 -17.24 3.00 18.49
N LYS A 34 -17.37 2.57 19.75
CA LYS A 34 -18.64 2.22 20.36
C LYS A 34 -19.65 3.36 20.27
N ARG A 35 -19.31 4.57 20.74
CA ARG A 35 -20.21 5.74 20.68
C ARG A 35 -20.67 6.02 19.26
N MET A 36 -19.75 6.04 18.31
CA MET A 36 -20.07 6.29 16.90
C MET A 36 -20.99 5.20 16.33
N ARG A 37 -20.70 3.93 16.60
CA ARG A 37 -21.46 2.80 16.08
C ARG A 37 -22.85 2.67 16.69
N THR A 38 -23.04 3.09 17.95
CA THR A 38 -24.35 3.08 18.62
C THR A 38 -25.26 4.25 18.22
N MET A 39 -24.75 5.26 17.50
CA MET A 39 -25.59 6.35 16.98
C MET A 39 -26.69 5.78 16.08
N GLY A 40 -27.95 6.11 16.39
CA GLY A 40 -29.11 5.70 15.60
C GLY A 40 -29.14 6.35 14.21
N LEU A 41 -29.88 5.73 13.28
CA LEU A 41 -30.15 6.24 11.92
C LEU A 41 -31.21 7.37 11.91
N ASP A 42 -31.36 8.11 13.00
CA ASP A 42 -32.32 9.22 13.09
C ASP A 42 -31.91 10.39 12.18
N GLN A 43 -32.80 11.37 11.97
CA GLN A 43 -32.48 12.55 11.17
C GLN A 43 -31.22 13.24 11.72
N SER A 44 -30.22 13.45 10.85
CA SER A 44 -29.00 14.16 11.20
C SER A 44 -29.33 15.49 11.88
N PRO A 45 -28.78 15.78 13.07
CA PRO A 45 -29.05 17.03 13.77
C PRO A 45 -28.35 18.23 13.12
N TYR A 46 -27.47 17.99 12.14
CA TYR A 46 -26.74 19.04 11.45
C TYR A 46 -27.59 19.68 10.36
N ARG A 47 -27.60 21.01 10.33
CA ARG A 47 -28.15 21.79 9.22
C ARG A 47 -27.16 22.85 8.76
N ALA A 48 -27.21 23.20 7.49
CA ALA A 48 -26.42 24.25 6.88
C ALA A 48 -27.09 25.62 7.06
N ILE A 49 -26.33 26.64 7.45
CA ILE A 49 -26.82 28.02 7.60
C ILE A 49 -26.52 28.79 6.30
N LEU A 50 -27.43 28.71 5.32
CA LEU A 50 -27.21 29.23 3.96
C LEU A 50 -26.88 30.73 3.92
N GLU A 51 -27.27 31.51 4.92
CA GLU A 51 -26.94 32.94 5.05
C GLU A 51 -25.45 33.19 5.26
N THR A 52 -24.72 32.19 5.77
CA THR A 52 -23.26 32.25 5.99
C THR A 52 -22.44 31.77 4.80
N LEU A 53 -23.11 31.44 3.69
CA LEU A 53 -22.45 30.96 2.49
C LEU A 53 -21.59 32.06 1.87
N GLU A 54 -20.30 31.78 1.74
CA GLU A 54 -19.37 32.59 0.95
C GLU A 54 -18.85 31.73 -0.20
N LEU A 55 -19.01 32.22 -1.43
CA LEU A 55 -18.48 31.59 -2.63
C LEU A 55 -17.36 32.46 -3.18
N SER A 56 -16.15 31.93 -3.14
CA SER A 56 -15.00 32.44 -3.90
C SER A 56 -14.86 31.66 -5.20
N ASP A 57 -13.93 32.07 -6.06
CA ASP A 57 -13.67 31.36 -7.31
C ASP A 57 -13.40 29.87 -7.07
N SER A 58 -12.54 29.51 -6.12
CA SER A 58 -12.09 28.12 -5.93
C SER A 58 -12.72 27.35 -4.77
N ARG A 59 -13.46 28.04 -3.90
CA ARG A 59 -13.91 27.51 -2.61
C ARG A 59 -15.27 28.07 -2.23
N LEU A 60 -16.13 27.21 -1.72
CA LEU A 60 -17.31 27.59 -0.95
C LEU A 60 -17.06 27.35 0.53
N THR A 61 -17.42 28.30 1.39
CA THR A 61 -17.44 28.14 2.85
C THR A 61 -18.84 28.36 3.38
N LEU A 62 -19.22 27.59 4.40
CA LEU A 62 -20.58 27.60 4.97
C LEU A 62 -20.53 27.13 6.42
N GLN A 63 -21.33 27.73 7.31
CA GLN A 63 -21.46 27.22 8.67
C GLN A 63 -22.49 26.08 8.73
N LEU A 64 -22.15 25.02 9.43
CA LEU A 64 -23.08 23.99 9.88
C LEU A 64 -23.42 24.24 11.36
N ILE A 65 -24.63 23.96 11.76
CA ILE A 65 -25.04 23.99 13.17
C ILE A 65 -25.71 22.67 13.54
N ASN A 66 -25.33 22.14 14.69
CA ASN A 66 -26.02 21.01 15.29
C ASN A 66 -27.23 21.53 16.08
N ASP A 67 -28.44 21.13 15.68
CA ASP A 67 -29.68 21.60 16.28
C ASP A 67 -29.86 21.13 17.74
N ASN A 68 -29.16 20.07 18.17
CA ASN A 68 -29.24 19.55 19.54
C ASN A 68 -28.37 20.37 20.50
N ASN A 69 -27.09 20.57 20.19
CA ASN A 69 -26.12 21.22 21.09
C ASN A 69 -25.68 22.64 20.67
N LYS A 70 -26.22 23.15 19.55
CA LYS A 70 -25.97 24.50 19.00
C LYS A 70 -24.52 24.78 18.59
N VAL A 71 -23.64 23.78 18.60
CA VAL A 71 -22.26 23.93 18.14
C VAL A 71 -22.22 24.26 16.65
N ARG A 72 -21.33 25.19 16.29
CA ARG A 72 -21.10 25.61 14.91
C ARG A 72 -19.81 25.03 14.35
N LEU A 73 -19.92 24.44 13.17
CA LEU A 73 -18.80 23.94 12.38
C LEU A 73 -18.64 24.81 11.13
N LEU A 74 -17.44 24.79 10.55
CA LEU A 74 -17.13 25.35 9.25
C LEU A 74 -17.01 24.22 8.24
N LEU A 75 -17.83 24.26 7.20
CA LEU A 75 -17.70 23.45 5.99
C LEU A 75 -16.90 24.26 4.96
N GLU A 76 -15.88 23.64 4.39
CA GLU A 76 -15.19 24.13 3.19
C GLU A 76 -15.34 23.10 2.06
N LEU A 77 -15.77 23.57 0.89
CA LEU A 77 -15.91 22.78 -0.32
C LEU A 77 -15.01 23.33 -1.41
N TYR A 78 -14.23 22.44 -2.02
CA TYR A 78 -13.31 22.77 -3.10
C TYR A 78 -13.60 21.93 -4.33
N ARG A 79 -13.62 22.56 -5.49
CA ARG A 79 -13.47 21.85 -6.76
C ARG A 79 -12.00 21.80 -7.10
N LEU A 80 -11.49 20.61 -7.34
CA LEU A 80 -10.09 20.38 -7.67
C LEU A 80 -9.92 20.04 -9.15
N GLN A 81 -8.70 20.23 -9.66
CA GLN A 81 -8.30 19.71 -10.96
C GLN A 81 -8.38 18.18 -10.97
N GLY A 82 -8.64 17.60 -12.15
CA GLY A 82 -8.64 16.15 -12.33
C GLY A 82 -9.94 15.47 -11.90
N ASN A 83 -11.09 16.15 -11.91
CA ASN A 83 -12.39 15.58 -11.56
C ASN A 83 -12.46 15.09 -10.09
N MET A 84 -12.00 15.95 -9.18
CA MET A 84 -11.99 15.70 -7.74
C MET A 84 -12.71 16.82 -6.98
N THR A 85 -13.28 16.47 -5.83
CA THR A 85 -13.87 17.41 -4.88
C THR A 85 -13.23 17.18 -3.50
N ARG A 86 -12.86 18.24 -2.78
CA ARG A 86 -12.40 18.15 -1.39
C ARG A 86 -13.45 18.77 -0.47
N LEU A 87 -13.77 18.07 0.61
CA LEU A 87 -14.64 18.53 1.67
C LEU A 87 -13.86 18.55 2.98
N LYS A 88 -13.86 19.70 3.65
CA LYS A 88 -13.35 19.85 5.01
C LYS A 88 -14.47 20.26 5.96
N ILE A 89 -14.55 19.63 7.13
CA ILE A 89 -15.41 20.08 8.23
C ILE A 89 -14.55 20.21 9.48
N ASN A 90 -14.56 21.40 10.08
CA ASN A 90 -13.84 21.72 11.31
C ASN A 90 -14.73 22.53 12.27
N GLU A 91 -14.36 22.64 13.54
CA GLU A 91 -15.05 23.54 14.47
C GLU A 91 -14.83 24.99 14.06
N LEU A 92 -15.87 25.82 14.14
CA LEU A 92 -15.75 27.24 13.81
C LEU A 92 -14.87 27.99 14.83
N LYS A 93 -14.95 27.59 16.09
CA LYS A 93 -14.23 28.19 17.22
C LYS A 93 -13.86 27.09 18.24
N PRO A 94 -12.87 26.24 17.94
CA PRO A 94 -12.50 25.18 18.85
C PRO A 94 -11.76 25.71 20.07
N LEU A 95 -11.81 24.98 21.19
CA LEU A 95 -11.00 25.27 22.39
C LEU A 95 -9.50 25.20 22.13
N ARG A 96 -9.08 24.31 21.21
CA ARG A 96 -7.72 24.19 20.66
C ARG A 96 -7.79 23.70 19.22
N SER A 97 -6.76 23.95 18.42
CA SER A 97 -6.72 23.46 17.04
C SER A 97 -6.89 21.94 16.97
N ARG A 98 -7.63 21.47 15.96
CA ARG A 98 -7.70 20.05 15.61
C ARG A 98 -6.58 19.70 14.64
N PHE A 99 -6.12 18.46 14.71
CA PHE A 99 -5.05 17.98 13.86
C PHE A 99 -5.49 17.95 12.39
N GLU A 100 -4.66 18.53 11.53
CA GLU A 100 -4.75 18.41 10.08
C GLU A 100 -3.48 17.72 9.59
N VAL A 101 -3.63 16.67 8.78
CA VAL A 101 -2.53 15.78 8.41
C VAL A 101 -1.51 16.49 7.50
N PRO A 102 -0.26 16.70 7.95
CA PRO A 102 0.80 17.29 7.13
C PRO A 102 1.57 16.22 6.34
N ASP A 103 2.44 16.66 5.41
CA ASP A 103 3.45 15.87 4.67
C ASP A 103 2.95 14.68 3.84
N VAL A 104 1.64 14.35 3.88
CA VAL A 104 1.01 13.32 3.06
C VAL A 104 0.69 13.85 1.67
N LEU A 105 0.05 15.02 1.60
CA LEU A 105 -0.16 15.72 0.33
C LEU A 105 1.19 16.23 -0.20
N VAL A 106 1.49 15.98 -1.47
CA VAL A 106 2.76 16.43 -2.10
C VAL A 106 2.80 17.94 -2.37
N GLY A 107 1.66 18.61 -2.20
CA GLY A 107 1.48 20.05 -2.32
C GLY A 107 -0.01 20.40 -2.21
N GLU A 108 -0.33 21.70 -2.20
CA GLU A 108 -1.72 22.13 -2.23
C GLU A 108 -2.39 21.75 -3.57
N PRO A 109 -3.47 20.96 -3.56
CA PRO A 109 -4.11 20.49 -4.78
C PRO A 109 -4.63 21.66 -5.63
N PRO A 110 -4.31 21.73 -6.94
CA PRO A 110 -4.78 22.81 -7.80
C PRO A 110 -6.31 22.87 -7.84
N THR A 111 -6.86 24.05 -7.58
CA THR A 111 -8.32 24.26 -7.56
C THR A 111 -8.85 24.67 -8.94
N LYS A 112 -10.15 24.49 -9.14
CA LYS A 112 -10.90 24.98 -10.31
C LYS A 112 -12.10 25.82 -9.87
N PRO A 113 -12.61 26.71 -10.73
CA PRO A 113 -13.74 27.55 -10.37
C PRO A 113 -14.99 26.76 -9.97
N LEU A 114 -15.65 27.14 -8.86
CA LEU A 114 -16.97 26.69 -8.44
C LEU A 114 -18.00 27.74 -8.84
N SER A 115 -19.05 27.35 -9.56
CA SER A 115 -20.13 28.26 -9.95
C SER A 115 -21.46 27.80 -9.39
N MET A 116 -22.20 28.73 -8.78
CA MET A 116 -23.56 28.49 -8.30
C MET A 116 -24.54 28.39 -9.47
N VAL A 117 -25.26 27.28 -9.55
CA VAL A 117 -26.30 27.03 -10.57
C VAL A 117 -27.65 27.51 -10.05
N SER A 118 -27.99 27.18 -8.81
CA SER A 118 -29.24 27.62 -8.16
C SER A 118 -29.08 27.70 -6.65
N ARG A 119 -29.93 28.52 -6.02
CA ARG A 119 -30.03 28.69 -4.56
C ARG A 119 -31.47 29.05 -4.20
N ASP A 120 -31.98 28.40 -3.16
CA ASP A 120 -33.23 28.74 -2.48
C ASP A 120 -33.12 28.41 -0.98
N GLU A 121 -34.24 28.38 -0.26
CA GLU A 121 -34.29 28.09 1.19
C GLU A 121 -33.94 26.63 1.53
N ALA A 122 -34.14 25.69 0.60
CA ALA A 122 -33.89 24.26 0.83
C ALA A 122 -32.42 23.88 0.59
N GLY A 123 -31.67 24.65 -0.21
CA GLY A 123 -30.27 24.34 -0.48
C GLY A 123 -29.64 25.04 -1.68
N VAL A 124 -28.47 24.56 -2.09
CA VAL A 124 -27.63 25.15 -3.15
C VAL A 124 -27.20 24.09 -4.16
N VAL A 125 -27.16 24.44 -5.43
CA VAL A 125 -26.59 23.59 -6.49
C VAL A 125 -25.37 24.28 -7.07
N LEU A 126 -24.24 23.56 -7.11
CA LEU A 126 -22.97 24.02 -7.66
C LEU A 126 -22.62 23.20 -8.89
N SER A 127 -22.07 23.84 -9.92
CA SER A 127 -21.47 23.11 -11.04
C SER A 127 -20.05 22.69 -10.68
N LEU A 128 -19.72 21.42 -10.98
CA LEU A 128 -18.35 20.90 -10.96
C LEU A 128 -17.68 21.02 -12.35
N GLY A 129 -18.29 21.84 -13.22
CA GLY A 129 -17.81 22.39 -14.49
C GLY A 129 -17.61 21.43 -15.65
N THR A 130 -18.12 20.21 -15.58
CA THR A 130 -18.72 19.56 -16.76
C THR A 130 -20.20 19.88 -16.71
N ASP A 131 -20.86 20.11 -17.85
CA ASP A 131 -22.28 20.52 -17.88
C ASP A 131 -23.21 19.49 -17.18
N ALA A 132 -22.74 18.26 -17.01
CA ALA A 132 -23.45 17.18 -16.34
C ALA A 132 -23.11 17.02 -14.84
N HIS A 133 -21.91 17.37 -14.36
CA HIS A 133 -21.54 17.16 -12.94
C HIS A 133 -21.96 18.33 -12.06
N GLN A 134 -22.81 18.04 -11.09
CA GLN A 134 -23.26 19.02 -10.11
C GLN A 134 -23.08 18.48 -8.69
N LEU A 135 -22.85 19.39 -7.76
CA LEU A 135 -22.93 19.14 -6.33
C LEU A 135 -24.20 19.81 -5.79
N VAL A 136 -25.11 19.01 -5.25
CA VAL A 136 -26.34 19.44 -4.62
C VAL A 136 -26.14 19.44 -3.12
N LEU A 137 -26.24 20.61 -2.49
CA LEU A 137 -26.22 20.79 -1.04
C LEU A 137 -27.64 20.97 -0.53
N ASN A 138 -28.11 20.03 0.30
CA ASN A 138 -29.36 20.15 1.04
C ASN A 138 -29.08 20.75 2.42
N ALA A 139 -29.83 21.78 2.81
CA ALA A 139 -29.56 22.53 4.03
C ALA A 139 -30.05 21.81 5.30
N ARG A 140 -31.24 21.16 5.26
CA ARG A 140 -31.85 20.51 6.43
C ARG A 140 -32.54 19.20 6.07
N PRO A 141 -32.08 18.04 6.58
CA PRO A 141 -30.77 17.84 7.21
C PRO A 141 -29.62 18.17 6.24
N PHE A 142 -28.45 18.51 6.78
CA PHE A 142 -27.25 18.74 5.97
C PHE A 142 -26.91 17.48 5.18
N ARG A 143 -26.74 17.62 3.87
CA ARG A 143 -26.37 16.53 2.97
C ARG A 143 -25.75 17.09 1.69
N LEU A 144 -24.83 16.34 1.10
CA LEU A 144 -24.29 16.67 -0.23
C LEU A 144 -24.50 15.49 -1.18
N ASP A 145 -24.87 15.76 -2.41
CA ASP A 145 -25.00 14.75 -3.46
C ASP A 145 -24.22 15.20 -4.69
N ILE A 146 -23.34 14.33 -5.18
CA ILE A 146 -22.67 14.53 -6.46
C ILE A 146 -23.49 13.79 -7.51
N VAL A 147 -23.97 14.53 -8.51
CA VAL A 147 -24.83 14.03 -9.58
C VAL A 147 -24.17 14.20 -10.94
N GLU A 148 -24.47 13.28 -11.86
CA GLU A 148 -24.13 13.35 -13.29
C GLU A 148 -25.44 13.27 -14.10
N GLY A 149 -25.88 14.42 -14.64
CA GLY A 149 -27.21 14.52 -15.24
C GLY A 149 -28.28 14.17 -14.20
N ALA A 150 -29.08 13.13 -14.48
CA ALA A 150 -30.12 12.65 -13.57
C ALA A 150 -29.65 11.52 -12.61
N ARG A 151 -28.37 11.16 -12.61
CA ARG A 151 -27.85 10.04 -11.81
C ARG A 151 -27.11 10.56 -10.58
N VAL A 152 -27.46 10.07 -9.39
CA VAL A 152 -26.61 10.26 -8.19
C VAL A 152 -25.41 9.34 -8.28
N LEU A 153 -24.21 9.92 -8.25
CA LEU A 153 -22.95 9.17 -8.21
C LEU A 153 -22.60 8.78 -6.77
N LEU A 154 -22.69 9.74 -5.84
CA LEU A 154 -22.33 9.57 -4.44
C LEU A 154 -23.08 10.58 -3.58
N SER A 155 -23.50 10.16 -2.39
CA SER A 155 -24.07 11.03 -1.37
C SER A 155 -23.16 11.08 -0.14
N VAL A 156 -23.00 12.25 0.45
CA VAL A 156 -22.30 12.50 1.72
C VAL A 156 -23.34 12.84 2.78
N ASN A 157 -23.24 12.20 3.94
CA ASN A 157 -24.23 12.26 5.00
C ASN A 157 -25.62 11.78 4.55
N GLY A 158 -25.68 10.79 3.65
CA GLY A 158 -26.93 10.27 3.08
C GLY A 158 -27.80 9.55 4.09
N ARG A 159 -27.18 8.94 5.11
CA ARG A 159 -27.82 8.26 6.25
C ARG A 159 -27.87 9.12 7.51
N GLY A 160 -27.36 10.35 7.45
CA GLY A 160 -27.41 11.29 8.57
C GLY A 160 -26.43 11.00 9.70
N LEU A 161 -25.37 10.23 9.45
CA LEU A 161 -24.41 9.76 10.45
C LEU A 161 -23.19 10.67 10.60
N LEU A 162 -23.23 11.90 10.06
CA LEU A 162 -22.29 12.96 10.42
C LEU A 162 -22.31 13.13 11.95
N ALA A 163 -21.16 12.94 12.56
CA ALA A 163 -20.91 13.18 13.96
C ALA A 163 -19.65 14.00 14.12
N PHE A 164 -19.65 14.91 15.07
CA PHE A 164 -18.52 15.77 15.35
C PHE A 164 -18.54 16.09 16.85
N GLU A 165 -17.79 15.31 17.64
CA GLU A 165 -17.66 15.54 19.07
C GLU A 165 -16.82 16.79 19.30
N HIS A 166 -17.48 17.91 19.58
CA HIS A 166 -16.82 19.20 19.83
C HIS A 166 -15.96 19.17 21.10
N LEU A 167 -14.85 19.88 21.07
CA LEU A 167 -13.98 19.98 22.24
C LEU A 167 -14.71 20.71 23.38
N ARG A 168 -14.67 20.12 24.58
CA ARG A 168 -15.35 20.63 25.77
C ARG A 168 -14.46 20.54 27.01
N PRO A 169 -14.55 21.49 27.96
CA PRO A 169 -13.83 21.37 29.23
C PRO A 169 -14.43 20.26 30.09
N ARG A 170 -13.61 19.67 30.97
CA ARG A 170 -14.10 18.72 31.97
C ARG A 170 -14.86 19.46 33.06
N LYS A 171 -16.12 19.10 33.30
CA LYS A 171 -17.02 19.80 34.23
C LYS A 171 -16.45 19.88 35.66
N ASP A 172 -15.64 18.92 36.09
CA ASP A 172 -15.08 18.84 37.45
C ASP A 172 -13.94 19.84 37.72
N THR A 173 -13.33 20.42 36.67
CA THR A 173 -12.18 21.34 36.83
C THR A 173 -12.56 22.75 37.34
N ASN A 174 -13.84 23.02 37.56
CA ASN A 174 -14.35 24.31 38.05
C ASN A 174 -14.51 24.42 39.58
N THR A 175 -14.02 23.47 40.39
CA THR A 175 -14.21 23.49 41.85
C THR A 175 -12.96 23.85 42.68
N GLN A 176 -12.03 24.67 42.16
CA GLN A 176 -11.04 25.32 43.05
C GLN A 176 -10.35 26.55 42.44
N LYS A 177 -10.91 27.73 42.71
CA LYS A 177 -10.21 28.93 43.21
C LYS A 177 -11.22 30.07 43.35
N ASP A 178 -11.92 30.09 44.49
CA ASP A 178 -12.30 31.34 45.14
C ASP A 178 -12.23 31.10 46.65
N SER A 179 -11.11 31.50 47.23
CA SER A 179 -10.96 31.68 48.67
C SER A 179 -11.17 33.15 48.97
N GLU A 180 -11.99 33.41 50.00
CA GLU A 180 -12.27 34.69 50.68
C GLU A 180 -13.60 35.39 50.28
N GLY A 181 -14.68 34.90 50.92
CA GLY A 181 -15.68 35.69 51.67
C GLY A 181 -16.37 36.89 51.00
N GLU A 182 -17.68 36.75 50.76
CA GLU A 182 -18.72 37.58 51.38
C GLU A 182 -20.12 37.04 51.04
N GLU A 183 -20.98 36.97 52.06
CA GLU A 183 -22.40 36.66 51.91
C GLU A 183 -23.13 37.81 51.20
N THR A 184 -23.69 37.56 50.01
CA THR A 184 -24.92 38.24 49.58
C THR A 184 -25.80 37.29 48.78
N THR A 185 -26.93 36.92 49.39
CA THR A 185 -28.12 36.41 48.74
C THR A 185 -28.73 37.45 47.81
N GLU A 186 -28.99 37.10 46.55
CA GLU A 186 -30.25 37.39 45.84
C GLU A 186 -30.26 36.71 44.46
N GLY A 187 -31.44 36.18 44.10
CA GLY A 187 -31.59 35.09 43.16
C GLY A 187 -31.57 35.47 41.67
N ALA A 188 -31.04 34.55 40.88
CA ALA A 188 -31.35 34.39 39.47
C ALA A 188 -31.72 32.92 39.25
N GLN A 189 -32.88 32.68 38.65
CA GLN A 189 -33.38 31.36 38.31
C GLN A 189 -32.44 30.69 37.31
N GLU A 190 -31.76 29.63 37.74
CA GLU A 190 -31.14 28.65 36.85
C GLU A 190 -32.26 27.83 36.18
N GLU A 191 -32.59 28.16 34.94
CA GLU A 191 -33.40 27.30 34.09
C GLU A 191 -32.53 26.15 33.55
N GLY A 192 -32.57 25.03 34.28
CA GLY A 192 -32.50 23.66 33.77
C GLY A 192 -31.49 23.33 32.67
N GLU A 193 -30.21 23.24 33.02
CA GLU A 193 -29.29 22.37 32.27
C GLU A 193 -29.56 20.92 32.67
N GLU A 194 -30.14 20.14 31.75
CA GLU A 194 -30.20 18.68 31.87
C GLU A 194 -28.78 18.15 32.09
N ARG A 195 -28.58 17.41 33.19
CA ARG A 195 -27.34 16.67 33.44
C ARG A 195 -27.18 15.63 32.34
N GLU A 196 -26.38 15.90 31.31
CA GLU A 196 -25.80 14.82 30.48
C GLU A 196 -25.05 13.89 31.43
N GLU A 197 -25.56 12.67 31.63
CA GLU A 197 -24.86 11.62 32.37
C GLU A 197 -23.51 11.35 31.68
N GLU A 198 -22.40 11.39 32.42
CA GLU A 198 -21.09 11.07 31.86
C GLU A 198 -21.02 9.58 31.53
N GLU A 199 -21.19 9.25 30.24
CA GLU A 199 -21.07 7.87 29.78
C GLU A 199 -19.65 7.32 30.00
N PRO A 200 -19.50 6.02 30.36
CA PRO A 200 -18.20 5.38 30.54
C PRO A 200 -17.27 5.56 29.33
N GLY A 201 -16.02 5.97 29.57
CA GLY A 201 -15.00 6.14 28.53
C GLY A 201 -15.05 7.48 27.80
N MET A 202 -15.83 8.47 28.25
CA MET A 202 -15.80 9.84 27.71
C MET A 202 -14.51 10.60 28.06
N TRP A 203 -13.94 10.35 29.24
CA TRP A 203 -12.69 10.92 29.73
C TRP A 203 -11.65 9.81 29.86
N GLU A 204 -11.19 9.46 31.05
CA GLU A 204 -10.25 8.36 31.22
C GLU A 204 -10.81 7.04 30.67
N GLU A 205 -9.97 6.31 29.95
CA GLU A 205 -10.30 4.99 29.40
C GLU A 205 -9.18 4.00 29.75
N THR A 206 -9.57 2.86 30.33
CA THR A 206 -8.62 1.81 30.69
C THR A 206 -8.76 0.63 29.74
N PHE A 207 -7.64 0.23 29.13
CA PHE A 207 -7.54 -1.03 28.39
C PHE A 207 -6.45 -1.90 29.02
N LYS A 208 -6.87 -3.05 29.55
CA LYS A 208 -6.03 -3.90 30.41
C LYS A 208 -5.44 -3.11 31.58
N SER A 209 -4.13 -2.97 31.65
CA SER A 209 -3.40 -2.22 32.68
C SER A 209 -3.09 -0.78 32.29
N HIS A 210 -3.43 -0.35 31.07
CA HIS A 210 -3.07 0.96 30.55
C HIS A 210 -4.25 1.92 30.70
N VAL A 211 -4.00 3.05 31.34
CA VAL A 211 -4.99 4.13 31.52
C VAL A 211 -4.61 5.26 30.57
N ASP A 212 -5.45 5.49 29.57
CA ASP A 212 -5.43 6.70 28.76
C ASP A 212 -6.08 7.84 29.56
N SER A 213 -5.32 8.89 29.86
CA SER A 213 -5.83 10.06 30.60
C SER A 213 -6.82 10.90 29.81
N LYS A 214 -6.80 10.81 28.47
CA LYS A 214 -7.69 11.50 27.53
C LYS A 214 -7.97 12.97 27.93
N PRO A 215 -6.94 13.83 27.99
CA PRO A 215 -7.03 15.18 28.54
C PRO A 215 -8.04 16.08 27.82
N ASN A 216 -8.38 15.74 26.57
CA ASN A 216 -9.28 16.52 25.72
C ASN A 216 -10.67 15.90 25.58
N GLY A 217 -10.96 14.84 26.34
CA GLY A 217 -12.25 14.17 26.35
C GLY A 217 -12.63 13.58 24.97
N PRO A 218 -13.92 13.53 24.63
CA PRO A 218 -14.38 13.03 23.33
C PRO A 218 -14.09 14.05 22.22
N SER A 219 -13.41 13.61 21.17
CA SER A 219 -13.05 14.45 20.00
C SER A 219 -13.28 13.76 18.66
N SER A 220 -14.01 12.65 18.64
CA SER A 220 -14.13 11.85 17.43
C SER A 220 -15.06 12.47 16.39
N ILE A 221 -14.82 12.10 15.15
CA ILE A 221 -15.54 12.57 13.96
C ILE A 221 -16.09 11.37 13.21
N SER A 222 -17.23 11.53 12.54
CA SER A 222 -17.81 10.51 11.66
C SER A 222 -18.47 11.12 10.44
N LEU A 223 -18.40 10.42 9.31
CA LEU A 223 -19.12 10.76 8.10
C LEU A 223 -19.48 9.50 7.30
N ASP A 224 -20.71 9.42 6.81
CA ASP A 224 -21.16 8.37 5.91
C ASP A 224 -21.21 8.81 4.44
N PHE A 225 -20.97 7.85 3.56
CA PHE A 225 -21.02 7.97 2.12
C PHE A 225 -21.91 6.86 1.56
N SER A 226 -22.84 7.22 0.69
CA SER A 226 -23.68 6.27 -0.05
C SER A 226 -23.22 6.20 -1.51
N LEU A 227 -23.11 4.99 -2.04
CA LEU A 227 -22.60 4.70 -3.39
C LEU A 227 -23.67 3.97 -4.22
N PRO A 228 -24.62 4.69 -4.86
CA PRO A 228 -25.66 4.08 -5.68
C PRO A 228 -25.11 3.37 -6.92
N GLY A 229 -25.63 2.17 -7.19
CA GLY A 229 -25.19 1.27 -8.25
C GLY A 229 -23.88 0.53 -7.97
N VAL A 230 -23.36 0.56 -6.74
CA VAL A 230 -22.09 -0.09 -6.36
C VAL A 230 -22.34 -1.25 -5.42
N GLU A 231 -21.74 -2.39 -5.72
CA GLU A 231 -21.69 -3.58 -4.86
C GLU A 231 -20.26 -3.99 -4.45
N HIS A 232 -19.26 -3.37 -5.08
CA HIS A 232 -17.86 -3.76 -4.97
C HIS A 232 -17.02 -2.58 -4.52
N VAL A 233 -16.41 -2.73 -3.35
CA VAL A 233 -15.48 -1.76 -2.77
C VAL A 233 -14.19 -2.45 -2.35
N TYR A 234 -13.07 -1.71 -2.46
CA TYR A 234 -11.70 -2.20 -2.31
C TYR A 234 -10.84 -1.16 -1.59
N GLY A 235 -9.63 -1.54 -1.18
CA GLY A 235 -8.65 -0.64 -0.57
C GLY A 235 -8.64 -0.77 0.94
N ILE A 236 -8.46 0.35 1.64
CA ILE A 236 -8.26 0.45 3.09
C ILE A 236 -7.30 -0.59 3.69
N PRO A 237 -6.13 -0.88 3.07
CA PRO A 237 -5.18 -1.79 3.71
C PRO A 237 -4.63 -1.17 5.01
N GLU A 238 -4.12 -1.96 5.95
CA GLU A 238 -3.77 -3.38 5.79
C GLU A 238 -4.64 -4.35 6.61
N HIS A 239 -5.21 -5.34 5.89
CA HIS A 239 -5.98 -6.44 6.48
C HIS A 239 -5.63 -7.74 5.76
N ALA A 240 -5.53 -8.83 6.52
CA ALA A 240 -5.44 -10.18 5.97
C ALA A 240 -6.83 -10.66 5.52
N GLU A 241 -7.41 -10.04 4.50
CA GLU A 241 -8.78 -10.29 4.03
C GLU A 241 -8.82 -10.35 2.49
N ASN A 242 -9.95 -10.80 1.95
CA ASN A 242 -10.25 -10.78 0.52
C ASN A 242 -10.04 -9.38 -0.08
N LEU A 243 -9.73 -9.32 -1.38
CA LEU A 243 -9.52 -8.06 -2.08
C LEU A 243 -10.80 -7.20 -2.10
N ARG A 244 -11.95 -7.83 -2.43
CA ARG A 244 -13.27 -7.21 -2.28
C ARG A 244 -13.61 -7.20 -0.79
N LEU A 245 -13.79 -6.00 -0.23
CA LEU A 245 -14.14 -5.83 1.17
C LEU A 245 -15.52 -6.41 1.46
N LYS A 246 -15.66 -7.02 2.64
CA LYS A 246 -16.91 -7.60 3.12
C LYS A 246 -17.78 -6.52 3.80
N THR A 247 -19.06 -6.81 3.95
CA THR A 247 -19.91 -6.01 4.83
C THR A 247 -19.55 -6.29 6.29
N THR A 248 -19.69 -5.27 7.13
CA THR A 248 -19.33 -5.29 8.56
C THR A 248 -20.56 -5.39 9.47
N ASP A 249 -21.77 -5.53 8.89
CA ASP A 249 -23.05 -5.60 9.62
C ASP A 249 -23.11 -6.71 10.70
N LYS A 250 -22.29 -7.77 10.55
CA LYS A 250 -22.28 -8.96 11.43
C LYS A 250 -20.99 -9.11 12.24
N GLY A 251 -20.15 -8.07 12.34
CA GLY A 251 -18.85 -8.15 13.00
C GLY A 251 -18.30 -6.77 13.36
N ASP A 252 -16.99 -6.68 13.63
CA ASP A 252 -16.32 -5.40 13.81
C ASP A 252 -16.15 -4.67 12.45
N PRO A 253 -16.11 -3.33 12.45
CA PRO A 253 -15.69 -2.56 11.28
C PRO A 253 -14.23 -2.86 10.92
N TYR A 254 -13.81 -2.54 9.70
CA TYR A 254 -12.38 -2.52 9.35
C TYR A 254 -11.67 -1.47 10.21
N ARG A 255 -10.57 -1.85 10.87
CA ARG A 255 -9.78 -0.95 11.72
C ARG A 255 -8.51 -0.52 11.00
N LEU A 256 -8.20 0.78 11.08
CA LEU A 256 -6.98 1.41 10.57
C LEU A 256 -6.23 2.04 11.75
N TYR A 257 -5.31 1.27 12.29
CA TYR A 257 -4.43 1.62 13.41
C TYR A 257 -3.19 0.74 13.29
N ASN A 258 -2.03 1.31 13.02
CA ASN A 258 -0.81 0.56 12.78
C ASN A 258 -0.40 -0.23 14.04
N LEU A 259 -0.44 -1.56 13.97
CA LEU A 259 -0.24 -2.44 15.12
C LEU A 259 0.70 -3.60 14.79
N ASP A 260 1.53 -3.94 15.78
CA ASP A 260 2.34 -5.15 15.76
C ASP A 260 1.50 -6.35 16.18
N VAL A 261 0.86 -7.00 15.20
CA VAL A 261 -0.04 -8.14 15.44
C VAL A 261 0.71 -9.46 15.30
N PHE A 262 1.30 -9.91 16.41
CA PHE A 262 1.98 -11.20 16.47
C PHE A 262 1.08 -12.36 16.01
N GLN A 263 1.58 -13.14 15.04
CA GLN A 263 0.89 -14.31 14.46
C GLN A 263 -0.53 -14.00 13.99
N TYR A 264 -0.69 -12.89 13.25
CA TYR A 264 -1.99 -12.44 12.75
C TYR A 264 -2.78 -13.56 12.04
N GLU A 265 -4.10 -13.57 12.26
CA GLU A 265 -5.02 -14.51 11.64
C GLU A 265 -5.54 -14.00 10.29
N LEU A 266 -6.09 -14.90 9.48
CA LEU A 266 -6.65 -14.59 8.16
C LEU A 266 -8.15 -14.27 8.23
N TYR A 267 -8.66 -13.65 7.16
CA TYR A 267 -10.04 -13.33 6.85
C TYR A 267 -10.80 -12.62 7.98
N ASN A 268 -10.22 -11.54 8.49
CA ASN A 268 -10.83 -10.72 9.55
C ASN A 268 -10.44 -9.23 9.40
N PRO A 269 -11.22 -8.31 10.02
CA PRO A 269 -11.05 -6.87 9.86
C PRO A 269 -10.08 -6.23 10.88
N MET A 270 -9.30 -7.00 11.64
CA MET A 270 -8.33 -6.45 12.60
C MET A 270 -7.25 -5.66 11.86
N ALA A 271 -6.90 -4.49 12.39
CA ALA A 271 -5.80 -3.70 11.86
C ALA A 271 -4.49 -4.50 11.91
N LEU A 272 -3.64 -4.32 10.90
CA LEU A 272 -2.27 -4.83 10.86
C LEU A 272 -1.28 -3.66 10.93
N TYR A 273 -0.18 -3.73 10.19
CA TYR A 273 0.98 -2.88 10.42
C TYR A 273 0.86 -1.49 9.78
N GLY A 274 0.09 -1.36 8.71
CA GLY A 274 -0.10 -0.11 7.98
C GLY A 274 -1.56 0.28 7.76
N ALA A 275 -1.78 1.55 7.43
CA ALA A 275 -3.10 2.14 7.24
C ALA A 275 -3.12 3.11 6.05
N VAL A 276 -3.79 2.78 4.95
CA VAL A 276 -4.01 3.70 3.84
C VAL A 276 -5.51 3.98 3.73
N PRO A 277 -6.03 5.12 4.24
CA PRO A 277 -7.46 5.39 4.33
C PRO A 277 -8.08 5.82 2.99
N VAL A 278 -7.93 4.95 1.98
CA VAL A 278 -8.41 5.13 0.62
C VAL A 278 -9.29 3.94 0.25
N LEU A 279 -10.54 4.22 -0.11
CA LEU A 279 -11.49 3.22 -0.59
C LEU A 279 -11.82 3.47 -2.05
N LEU A 280 -11.79 2.43 -2.87
CA LEU A 280 -12.24 2.46 -4.25
C LEU A 280 -13.60 1.79 -4.36
N SER A 281 -14.50 2.38 -5.13
CA SER A 281 -15.80 1.80 -5.49
C SER A 281 -15.84 1.51 -6.98
N HIS A 282 -16.35 0.34 -7.36
CA HIS A 282 -16.38 -0.09 -8.76
C HIS A 282 -17.71 -0.71 -9.17
N ASN A 283 -18.13 -0.40 -10.39
CA ASN A 283 -19.10 -1.15 -11.18
C ASN A 283 -18.73 -1.09 -12.67
N ALA A 284 -19.49 -1.80 -13.51
CA ALA A 284 -19.22 -1.87 -14.95
C ALA A 284 -19.25 -0.51 -15.68
N GLN A 285 -19.81 0.53 -15.06
CA GLN A 285 -19.91 1.86 -15.66
C GLN A 285 -18.86 2.84 -15.14
N ARG A 286 -18.37 2.68 -13.91
CA ARG A 286 -17.53 3.67 -13.24
C ARG A 286 -16.70 3.09 -12.09
N THR A 287 -15.49 3.63 -11.96
CA THR A 287 -14.67 3.57 -10.75
C THR A 287 -14.61 4.96 -10.11
N MET A 288 -14.75 5.03 -8.79
CA MET A 288 -14.54 6.23 -7.98
C MET A 288 -13.68 5.88 -6.77
N GLY A 289 -13.20 6.88 -6.06
CA GLY A 289 -12.53 6.68 -4.78
C GLY A 289 -12.84 7.76 -3.74
N ILE A 290 -12.66 7.39 -2.49
CA ILE A 290 -12.79 8.24 -1.30
C ILE A 290 -11.46 8.13 -0.56
N PHE A 291 -10.76 9.26 -0.41
CA PHE A 291 -9.56 9.35 0.41
C PHE A 291 -9.87 10.18 1.65
N TRP A 292 -9.93 9.51 2.79
CA TRP A 292 -10.18 10.08 4.12
C TRP A 292 -8.85 10.47 4.76
N LEU A 293 -8.45 11.74 4.65
CA LEU A 293 -7.17 12.23 5.13
C LEU A 293 -7.21 12.47 6.65
N ASN A 294 -7.10 11.40 7.42
CA ASN A 294 -7.02 11.42 8.88
C ASN A 294 -6.04 10.35 9.36
N ALA A 295 -5.18 10.71 10.32
CA ALA A 295 -4.11 9.84 10.80
C ALA A 295 -4.33 9.24 12.20
N ALA A 296 -5.45 9.56 12.83
CA ALA A 296 -5.86 8.94 14.08
C ALA A 296 -6.35 7.50 13.84
N GLU A 297 -6.60 6.77 14.94
CA GLU A 297 -7.33 5.51 14.88
C GLU A 297 -8.64 5.71 14.11
N THR A 298 -8.85 4.92 13.06
CA THR A 298 -10.01 5.05 12.18
C THR A 298 -10.70 3.70 12.01
N TRP A 299 -12.03 3.70 12.03
CA TRP A 299 -12.85 2.54 11.77
C TRP A 299 -13.75 2.79 10.56
N VAL A 300 -13.97 1.74 9.76
CA VAL A 300 -14.74 1.80 8.52
C VAL A 300 -15.82 0.72 8.52
N ASP A 301 -17.07 1.14 8.66
CA ASP A 301 -18.24 0.26 8.50
C ASP A 301 -18.69 0.24 7.04
N ILE A 302 -19.01 -0.96 6.53
CA ILE A 302 -19.48 -1.19 5.17
C ILE A 302 -20.78 -1.99 5.23
N SER A 303 -21.85 -1.46 4.63
CA SER A 303 -23.16 -2.12 4.59
C SER A 303 -23.72 -2.12 3.16
N ALA A 304 -24.47 -3.17 2.80
CA ALA A 304 -25.13 -3.27 1.50
C ALA A 304 -26.64 -2.97 1.64
N ASN A 305 -27.16 -2.09 0.79
CA ASN A 305 -28.54 -1.60 0.79
C ASN A 305 -29.11 -1.44 -0.63
N THR A 306 -30.35 -0.98 -0.74
CA THR A 306 -30.96 -0.52 -2.01
C THR A 306 -31.17 0.99 -2.01
N ALA A 307 -30.87 1.64 -3.13
CA ALA A 307 -30.78 3.11 -3.21
C ALA A 307 -32.11 3.85 -3.03
N GLY A 308 -33.26 3.19 -3.27
CA GLY A 308 -34.58 3.82 -3.15
C GLY A 308 -34.96 4.30 -1.75
N LYS A 309 -34.26 3.85 -0.71
CA LYS A 309 -34.57 4.19 0.69
C LYS A 309 -33.80 5.41 1.23
N THR A 310 -32.78 5.87 0.52
CA THR A 310 -31.82 6.87 1.01
C THR A 310 -31.92 8.21 0.32
N LEU A 311 -32.90 8.45 -0.56
CA LEU A 311 -33.07 9.71 -1.29
C LEU A 311 -34.15 10.58 -0.65
N SER A 312 -33.85 11.88 -0.48
CA SER A 312 -34.78 12.87 0.07
C SER A 312 -34.39 14.29 -0.36
N GLY A 313 -35.31 15.25 -0.23
CA GLY A 313 -35.05 16.69 -0.47
C GLY A 313 -34.76 17.04 -1.93
N LYS A 314 -33.94 18.09 -2.15
CA LYS A 314 -33.58 18.62 -3.49
C LYS A 314 -33.02 17.60 -4.48
N VAL A 315 -32.50 16.49 -3.97
CA VAL A 315 -31.97 15.40 -4.80
C VAL A 315 -33.06 14.78 -5.67
N LEU A 316 -34.30 14.70 -5.16
CA LEU A 316 -35.44 14.15 -5.91
C LEU A 316 -35.83 15.03 -7.11
N ASP A 317 -35.54 16.33 -7.06
CA ASP A 317 -35.81 17.25 -8.17
C ASP A 317 -34.79 17.08 -9.30
N HIS A 318 -33.60 16.58 -8.98
CA HIS A 318 -32.46 16.49 -9.89
C HIS A 318 -32.10 15.07 -10.31
N ALA A 319 -32.54 14.05 -9.60
CA ALA A 319 -32.12 12.68 -9.84
C ALA A 319 -33.26 11.67 -9.88
N GLN A 320 -33.11 10.69 -10.78
CA GLN A 320 -33.93 9.49 -10.84
C GLN A 320 -33.02 8.30 -10.53
N VAL A 321 -33.27 7.64 -9.40
CA VAL A 321 -32.61 6.38 -9.07
C VAL A 321 -33.68 5.29 -9.03
N PRO A 322 -33.51 4.18 -9.78
CA PRO A 322 -34.38 3.03 -9.62
C PRO A 322 -34.37 2.58 -8.16
N SER A 323 -35.54 2.36 -7.54
CA SER A 323 -35.65 2.03 -6.11
C SER A 323 -34.86 0.78 -5.71
N ASP A 324 -34.63 -0.10 -6.68
CA ASP A 324 -34.04 -1.42 -6.52
C ASP A 324 -32.56 -1.49 -6.91
N ALA A 325 -31.94 -0.35 -7.26
CA ALA A 325 -30.52 -0.31 -7.59
C ALA A 325 -29.68 -0.66 -6.34
N PRO A 326 -28.64 -1.51 -6.48
CA PRO A 326 -27.76 -1.85 -5.35
C PRO A 326 -27.04 -0.60 -4.86
N GLN A 327 -26.76 -0.52 -3.56
CA GLN A 327 -26.03 0.56 -2.94
C GLN A 327 -25.07 0.00 -1.90
N THR A 328 -23.85 0.51 -1.87
CA THR A 328 -22.92 0.29 -0.76
C THR A 328 -22.86 1.57 0.06
N ASP A 329 -23.08 1.47 1.37
CA ASP A 329 -22.87 2.57 2.30
C ASP A 329 -21.58 2.32 3.08
N VAL A 330 -20.73 3.35 3.14
CA VAL A 330 -19.46 3.34 3.86
C VAL A 330 -19.50 4.42 4.93
N ARG A 331 -19.17 4.08 6.17
CA ARG A 331 -19.08 5.06 7.26
C ARG A 331 -17.68 5.07 7.82
N TRP A 332 -17.08 6.24 7.87
CA TRP A 332 -15.77 6.48 8.46
C TRP A 332 -15.96 7.13 9.82
N PHE A 333 -15.16 6.73 10.80
CA PHE A 333 -15.05 7.48 12.04
C PHE A 333 -13.65 7.36 12.63
N SER A 334 -13.10 8.52 12.98
CA SER A 334 -11.74 8.67 13.48
C SER A 334 -11.77 9.30 14.86
N GLU A 335 -10.82 8.91 15.71
CA GLU A 335 -10.77 9.33 17.11
C GLU A 335 -10.58 10.84 17.31
N SER A 336 -9.85 11.50 16.41
CA SER A 336 -9.53 12.92 16.49
C SER A 336 -9.30 13.53 15.11
N GLY A 337 -8.76 14.75 15.07
CA GLY A 337 -8.53 15.51 13.85
C GLY A 337 -9.78 16.15 13.27
N ILE A 338 -9.69 16.57 12.01
CA ILE A 338 -10.80 17.12 11.22
C ILE A 338 -11.36 16.10 10.25
N ILE A 339 -12.56 16.36 9.73
CA ILE A 339 -13.05 15.68 8.53
C ILE A 339 -12.34 16.36 7.36
N ASP A 340 -11.49 15.64 6.64
CA ASP A 340 -10.87 16.07 5.38
C ASP A 340 -10.95 14.91 4.40
N VAL A 341 -11.76 15.06 3.36
CA VAL A 341 -12.03 13.99 2.40
C VAL A 341 -11.88 14.47 0.98
N PHE A 342 -11.19 13.67 0.18
CA PHE A 342 -11.12 13.81 -1.27
C PHE A 342 -12.02 12.78 -1.93
N ILE A 343 -12.92 13.24 -2.79
CA ILE A 343 -13.78 12.42 -3.62
C ILE A 343 -13.22 12.45 -5.04
N MET A 344 -12.83 11.27 -5.53
CA MET A 344 -12.17 11.03 -6.82
C MET A 344 -13.18 10.39 -7.76
N LEU A 345 -13.68 11.12 -8.75
CA LEU A 345 -14.86 10.72 -9.52
C LEU A 345 -14.55 9.82 -10.74
N GLY A 346 -13.28 9.48 -10.98
CA GLY A 346 -12.85 8.69 -12.14
C GLY A 346 -13.18 9.38 -13.48
N PRO A 347 -13.76 8.68 -14.48
CA PRO A 347 -14.58 7.47 -14.32
C PRO A 347 -13.87 6.13 -14.49
N LYS A 348 -12.65 6.09 -15.04
CA LYS A 348 -11.90 4.83 -15.23
C LYS A 348 -11.03 4.50 -14.01
N PRO A 349 -10.64 3.22 -13.82
CA PRO A 349 -9.65 2.87 -12.80
C PRO A 349 -8.37 3.71 -12.89
N SER A 350 -7.81 3.88 -14.10
CA SER A 350 -6.62 4.69 -14.37
C SER A 350 -6.77 6.17 -13.96
N ASP A 351 -7.98 6.72 -14.09
CA ASP A 351 -8.26 8.10 -13.73
C ASP A 351 -8.20 8.26 -12.20
N VAL A 352 -8.77 7.31 -11.45
CA VAL A 352 -8.73 7.30 -9.97
C VAL A 352 -7.30 7.14 -9.45
N PHE A 353 -6.49 6.28 -10.09
CA PHE A 353 -5.07 6.16 -9.72
C PHE A 353 -4.30 7.46 -9.96
N THR A 354 -4.51 8.11 -11.11
CA THR A 354 -3.88 9.40 -11.44
C THR A 354 -4.34 10.50 -10.49
N GLN A 355 -5.64 10.54 -10.16
CA GLN A 355 -6.24 11.45 -9.18
C GLN A 355 -5.56 11.30 -7.82
N TYR A 356 -5.49 10.09 -7.28
CA TYR A 356 -4.86 9.83 -5.99
C TYR A 356 -3.36 10.12 -5.99
N ALA A 357 -2.65 9.72 -7.05
CA ALA A 357 -1.23 10.00 -7.21
C ALA A 357 -0.92 11.49 -7.33
N SER A 358 -1.84 12.30 -7.87
CA SER A 358 -1.68 13.77 -7.89
C SER A 358 -1.77 14.40 -6.50
N LEU A 359 -2.41 13.72 -5.54
CA LEU A 359 -2.54 14.16 -4.16
C LEU A 359 -1.35 13.68 -3.31
N THR A 360 -1.01 12.39 -3.41
CA THR A 360 -0.05 11.73 -2.49
C THR A 360 1.27 11.34 -3.14
N GLY A 361 1.47 11.67 -4.41
CA GLY A 361 2.64 11.28 -5.19
C GLY A 361 2.56 9.85 -5.73
N THR A 362 3.55 9.50 -6.54
CA THR A 362 3.67 8.18 -7.18
C THR A 362 4.67 7.28 -6.47
N GLN A 363 4.68 6.00 -6.84
CA GLN A 363 5.71 5.06 -6.39
C GLN A 363 7.10 5.62 -6.72
N SER A 364 7.99 5.65 -5.73
CA SER A 364 9.41 5.93 -5.94
C SER A 364 9.98 4.97 -6.99
N PHE A 365 10.75 5.50 -7.94
CA PHE A 365 11.35 4.63 -8.96
C PHE A 365 12.50 3.83 -8.32
N PRO A 366 12.37 2.49 -8.17
CA PRO A 366 13.30 1.73 -7.34
C PRO A 366 14.63 1.50 -8.07
N PRO A 367 15.77 1.34 -7.36
CA PRO A 367 16.96 0.76 -7.97
C PRO A 367 16.64 -0.61 -8.59
N LEU A 368 17.13 -0.91 -9.80
CA LEU A 368 16.84 -2.16 -10.52
C LEU A 368 17.13 -3.40 -9.66
N SER A 369 18.20 -3.37 -8.87
CA SER A 369 18.58 -4.51 -8.03
C SER A 369 17.56 -4.87 -6.98
N THR A 370 16.74 -3.93 -6.51
CA THR A 370 15.73 -4.19 -5.47
C THR A 370 14.52 -4.92 -6.04
N LEU A 371 14.45 -5.05 -7.37
CA LEU A 371 13.50 -5.92 -8.05
C LEU A 371 14.05 -7.34 -8.20
N GLY A 372 15.29 -7.61 -7.79
CA GLY A 372 15.86 -8.95 -7.76
C GLY A 372 15.29 -9.80 -6.62
N TYR A 373 15.99 -10.88 -6.29
CA TYR A 373 15.65 -11.74 -5.14
C TYR A 373 16.44 -11.34 -3.90
N HIS A 374 15.74 -11.31 -2.77
CA HIS A 374 16.24 -10.94 -1.44
C HIS A 374 16.25 -12.17 -0.51
N GLN A 375 17.41 -12.51 0.04
CA GLN A 375 17.57 -13.58 1.03
C GLN A 375 17.71 -12.99 2.44
N CYS A 376 16.86 -13.43 3.36
CA CYS A 376 16.84 -12.99 4.75
C CYS A 376 16.52 -14.16 5.70
N ARG A 377 16.87 -14.00 6.98
CA ARG A 377 16.30 -14.72 8.14
C ARG A 377 16.67 -13.97 9.42
N TRP A 378 15.94 -14.23 10.50
CA TRP A 378 16.34 -13.95 11.86
C TRP A 378 17.13 -15.15 12.41
N ASN A 379 18.44 -15.10 12.61
CA ASN A 379 19.41 -14.19 12.03
C ASN A 379 20.39 -14.99 11.16
N TYR A 380 21.17 -14.31 10.31
CA TYR A 380 22.49 -14.82 9.95
C TYR A 380 23.44 -14.55 11.12
N ASN A 381 24.18 -15.58 11.52
CA ASN A 381 24.86 -15.61 12.81
C ASN A 381 26.04 -14.64 12.88
N ASP A 382 26.85 -14.60 11.81
CA ASP A 382 28.10 -13.84 11.75
C ASP A 382 28.52 -13.59 10.28
N GLN A 383 29.68 -12.95 10.09
CA GLN A 383 30.25 -12.70 8.77
C GLN A 383 30.57 -13.95 7.95
N GLU A 384 30.90 -15.06 8.61
CA GLU A 384 31.23 -16.32 7.92
C GLU A 384 29.95 -16.99 7.41
N ASP A 385 28.87 -16.94 8.19
CA ASP A 385 27.55 -17.41 7.77
C ASP A 385 27.05 -16.62 6.56
N VAL A 386 27.18 -15.29 6.56
CA VAL A 386 26.88 -14.45 5.38
C VAL A 386 27.69 -14.89 4.17
N ARG A 387 29.00 -15.14 4.34
CA ARG A 387 29.89 -15.60 3.27
C ARG A 387 29.50 -16.99 2.75
N ALA A 388 29.14 -17.90 3.64
CA ALA A 388 28.71 -19.26 3.30
C ALA A 388 27.39 -19.26 2.52
N VAL A 389 26.42 -18.43 2.92
CA VAL A 389 25.16 -18.26 2.19
C VAL A 389 25.40 -17.65 0.81
N ASP A 390 26.19 -16.58 0.73
CA ASP A 390 26.56 -15.95 -0.54
C ASP A 390 27.26 -16.94 -1.50
N ALA A 391 28.16 -17.78 -0.98
CA ALA A 391 28.79 -18.85 -1.76
C ALA A 391 27.80 -19.95 -2.17
N GLY A 392 26.86 -20.32 -1.29
CA GLY A 392 25.83 -21.32 -1.57
C GLY A 392 24.94 -20.95 -2.76
N PHE A 393 24.60 -19.68 -2.92
CA PHE A 393 23.87 -19.22 -4.11
C PHE A 393 24.66 -19.40 -5.41
N ASP A 394 25.96 -19.13 -5.39
CA ASP A 394 26.83 -19.34 -6.56
C ASP A 394 27.01 -20.83 -6.87
N GLU A 395 27.22 -21.67 -5.85
CA GLU A 395 27.37 -23.12 -5.97
C GLU A 395 26.11 -23.76 -6.57
N HIS A 396 24.93 -23.29 -6.17
CA HIS A 396 23.66 -23.84 -6.60
C HIS A 396 23.06 -23.12 -7.82
N ASP A 397 23.75 -22.17 -8.45
CA ASP A 397 23.29 -21.38 -9.62
C ASP A 397 21.91 -20.72 -9.40
N ILE A 398 21.68 -20.20 -8.20
CA ILE A 398 20.47 -19.44 -7.85
C ILE A 398 20.86 -17.96 -7.75
N PRO A 399 20.27 -17.07 -8.57
CA PRO A 399 20.65 -15.67 -8.53
C PRO A 399 19.96 -14.91 -7.38
N TYR A 400 20.70 -14.02 -6.72
CA TYR A 400 20.18 -13.14 -5.66
C TYR A 400 20.92 -11.79 -5.67
N ASP A 401 20.23 -10.73 -5.25
CA ASP A 401 20.78 -9.37 -5.24
C ASP A 401 21.11 -8.88 -3.82
N PHE A 402 20.31 -9.27 -2.83
CA PHE A 402 20.44 -8.79 -1.44
C PHE A 402 20.48 -9.92 -0.42
N ILE A 403 21.44 -9.85 0.50
CA ILE A 403 21.42 -10.60 1.75
C ILE A 403 21.13 -9.65 2.92
N TRP A 404 20.37 -10.09 3.91
CA TRP A 404 19.82 -9.21 4.94
C TRP A 404 20.33 -9.57 6.33
N LEU A 405 20.60 -8.56 7.14
CA LEU A 405 20.96 -8.67 8.55
C LEU A 405 19.83 -8.12 9.41
N ASP A 406 19.21 -9.03 10.15
CA ASP A 406 18.20 -8.76 11.17
C ASP A 406 18.88 -8.39 12.51
N ILE A 407 18.14 -8.16 13.59
CA ILE A 407 18.57 -7.42 14.79
C ILE A 407 19.81 -7.96 15.51
N GLU A 408 20.13 -9.25 15.37
CA GLU A 408 21.31 -9.85 16.03
C GLU A 408 22.66 -9.37 15.47
N HIS A 409 22.68 -8.60 14.37
CA HIS A 409 23.93 -8.01 13.86
C HIS A 409 24.45 -6.84 14.69
N THR A 410 23.60 -6.27 15.55
CA THR A 410 23.88 -5.07 16.36
C THR A 410 24.57 -5.41 17.68
N ASP A 411 25.31 -4.47 18.28
CA ASP A 411 25.80 -4.59 19.66
C ASP A 411 24.63 -4.41 20.65
N GLY A 412 24.03 -5.53 21.05
CA GLY A 412 22.99 -5.54 22.09
C GLY A 412 21.76 -4.71 21.74
N LYS A 413 21.35 -4.73 20.46
CA LYS A 413 20.19 -4.00 19.92
C LYS A 413 20.36 -2.48 19.98
N ARG A 414 21.61 -2.02 19.90
CA ARG A 414 21.95 -0.62 19.61
C ARG A 414 22.07 -0.47 18.09
N TYR A 415 21.10 0.15 17.44
CA TYR A 415 21.17 0.43 16.00
C TYR A 415 22.38 1.32 15.63
N PHE A 416 22.77 1.35 14.36
CA PHE A 416 24.01 2.00 13.90
C PHE A 416 25.30 1.43 14.51
N THR A 417 25.26 0.22 15.06
CA THR A 417 26.43 -0.49 15.60
C THR A 417 26.50 -1.91 15.03
N TRP A 418 27.62 -2.59 15.28
CA TRP A 418 27.87 -3.97 14.88
C TRP A 418 28.30 -4.78 16.10
N ASP A 419 27.81 -6.00 16.25
CA ASP A 419 28.34 -6.93 17.25
C ASP A 419 29.81 -7.23 16.94
N ALA A 420 30.71 -6.87 17.85
CA ALA A 420 32.15 -6.95 17.57
C ALA A 420 32.71 -8.39 17.52
N ALA A 421 31.97 -9.38 18.03
CA ALA A 421 32.40 -10.78 17.99
C ALA A 421 31.98 -11.45 16.67
N ASN A 422 30.74 -11.23 16.24
CA ASN A 422 30.12 -11.85 15.06
C ASN A 422 30.37 -11.03 13.78
N PHE A 423 30.47 -9.71 13.90
CA PHE A 423 30.67 -8.76 12.80
C PHE A 423 31.86 -7.81 13.03
N PRO A 424 33.08 -8.32 13.23
CA PRO A 424 34.27 -7.50 13.54
C PRO A 424 34.78 -6.63 12.38
N GLN A 425 34.41 -6.95 11.13
CA GLN A 425 34.93 -6.35 9.89
C GLN A 425 33.80 -6.15 8.84
N PRO A 426 32.75 -5.37 9.16
CA PRO A 426 31.57 -5.24 8.29
C PRO A 426 31.90 -4.71 6.89
N ARG A 427 32.93 -3.85 6.76
CA ARG A 427 33.41 -3.37 5.45
C ARG A 427 33.99 -4.47 4.57
N ASP A 428 34.67 -5.46 5.14
CA ASP A 428 35.23 -6.55 4.35
C ASP A 428 34.14 -7.54 3.91
N MET A 429 33.13 -7.76 4.76
CA MET A 429 31.91 -8.48 4.38
C MET A 429 31.16 -7.79 3.24
N LEU A 430 30.92 -6.47 3.34
CA LEU A 430 30.27 -5.67 2.32
C LEU A 430 31.06 -5.64 1.00
N ARG A 431 32.39 -5.54 1.07
CA ARG A 431 33.27 -5.62 -0.11
C ARG A 431 33.19 -6.98 -0.79
N GLY A 432 33.14 -8.08 -0.02
CA GLY A 432 32.97 -9.41 -0.58
C GLY A 432 31.68 -9.57 -1.38
N LEU A 433 30.58 -8.96 -0.92
CA LEU A 433 29.32 -8.90 -1.69
C LEU A 433 29.45 -7.99 -2.92
N GLN A 434 30.10 -6.82 -2.77
CA GLN A 434 30.30 -5.86 -3.86
C GLN A 434 31.12 -6.47 -5.02
N ASP A 435 32.15 -7.24 -4.73
CA ASP A 435 32.98 -7.96 -5.71
C ASP A 435 32.14 -8.96 -6.54
N LYS A 436 31.08 -9.50 -5.95
CA LYS A 436 30.08 -10.35 -6.61
C LYS A 436 28.87 -9.59 -7.14
N ARG A 437 28.90 -8.25 -7.13
CA ARG A 437 27.84 -7.34 -7.59
C ARG A 437 26.52 -7.51 -6.80
N ARG A 438 26.64 -7.77 -5.50
CA ARG A 438 25.54 -7.95 -4.53
C ARG A 438 25.55 -6.85 -3.46
N LYS A 439 24.44 -6.77 -2.74
CA LYS A 439 24.14 -5.72 -1.77
C LYS A 439 23.71 -6.36 -0.46
N MET A 440 23.69 -5.54 0.58
CA MET A 440 23.21 -5.91 1.89
C MET A 440 22.09 -4.97 2.33
N VAL A 441 21.19 -5.47 3.17
CA VAL A 441 20.27 -4.64 3.96
C VAL A 441 20.52 -4.92 5.44
N ALA A 442 20.60 -3.87 6.26
CA ALA A 442 20.63 -3.99 7.71
C ALA A 442 19.39 -3.32 8.32
N ILE A 443 18.83 -3.96 9.35
CA ILE A 443 17.68 -3.44 10.09
C ILE A 443 18.07 -2.26 11.00
N VAL A 444 17.22 -1.23 11.06
CA VAL A 444 17.35 -0.04 11.90
C VAL A 444 15.95 0.39 12.34
N ASP A 445 15.61 0.14 13.61
CA ASP A 445 14.26 0.39 14.12
C ASP A 445 14.18 1.68 14.95
N PRO A 446 12.98 2.28 15.09
CA PRO A 446 12.81 3.58 15.74
C PRO A 446 12.64 3.46 17.27
N HIS A 447 13.35 2.56 17.91
CA HIS A 447 13.42 2.44 19.36
C HIS A 447 14.88 2.38 19.81
N ILE A 448 15.30 3.33 20.63
CA ILE A 448 16.71 3.57 20.94
C ILE A 448 16.97 3.14 22.38
N LYS A 449 17.80 2.10 22.54
CA LYS A 449 18.22 1.59 23.85
C LYS A 449 18.59 2.73 24.80
N VAL A 450 17.98 2.76 25.99
CA VAL A 450 18.34 3.72 27.05
C VAL A 450 19.63 3.26 27.69
N ASP A 451 20.74 3.85 27.26
CA ASP A 451 22.09 3.51 27.72
C ASP A 451 23.00 4.74 27.63
N SER A 452 23.56 5.16 28.77
CA SER A 452 24.49 6.30 28.83
C SER A 452 25.80 6.07 28.07
N GLY A 453 26.17 4.83 27.75
CA GLY A 453 27.31 4.50 26.90
C GLY A 453 27.01 4.61 25.40
N TYR A 454 25.75 4.81 25.01
CA TYR A 454 25.32 4.79 23.61
C TYR A 454 25.16 6.20 23.04
N ARG A 455 26.01 6.54 22.06
CA ARG A 455 26.06 7.88 21.43
C ARG A 455 24.70 8.36 20.92
N ILE A 456 23.99 7.52 20.16
CA ILE A 456 22.70 7.86 19.55
C ILE A 456 21.68 8.22 20.64
N HIS A 457 21.57 7.43 21.72
CA HIS A 457 20.70 7.74 22.85
C HIS A 457 21.04 9.11 23.47
N ASN A 458 22.32 9.33 23.77
CA ASN A 458 22.77 10.56 24.41
C ASN A 458 22.50 11.79 23.54
N GLU A 459 22.71 11.71 22.23
CA GLU A 459 22.43 12.81 21.30
C GLU A 459 20.94 13.14 21.24
N ILE A 460 20.07 12.15 21.01
CA ILE A 460 18.60 12.34 20.97
C ILE A 460 18.10 12.93 22.29
N ARG A 461 18.56 12.36 23.42
CA ARG A 461 18.21 12.85 24.76
C ARG A 461 18.64 14.30 24.97
N SER A 462 19.88 14.64 24.64
CA SER A 462 20.45 15.98 24.86
C SER A 462 19.77 17.06 24.01
N ARG A 463 19.25 16.68 22.85
CA ARG A 463 18.52 17.56 21.92
C ARG A 463 17.01 17.55 22.15
N ASN A 464 16.52 16.81 23.15
CA ASN A 464 15.10 16.71 23.47
C ASN A 464 14.23 16.11 22.35
N LEU A 465 14.79 15.18 21.55
CA LEU A 465 14.15 14.62 20.35
C LEU A 465 13.38 13.30 20.59
N TYR A 466 13.16 12.92 21.85
CA TYR A 466 12.28 11.78 22.19
C TYR A 466 10.83 12.24 22.29
N VAL A 467 9.90 11.36 21.90
CA VAL A 467 8.48 11.45 22.25
C VAL A 467 8.36 11.62 23.76
N LYS A 468 7.36 12.38 24.21
CA LYS A 468 7.13 12.64 25.62
C LYS A 468 6.02 11.78 26.19
N ASP A 469 6.11 11.43 27.46
CA ASP A 469 4.95 10.95 28.21
C ASP A 469 4.01 12.11 28.55
N LYS A 470 2.84 11.79 29.11
CA LYS A 470 1.83 12.77 29.52
C LYS A 470 2.29 13.76 30.61
N ASP A 471 3.34 13.41 31.36
CA ASP A 471 3.90 14.22 32.45
C ASP A 471 5.07 15.10 31.95
N GLY A 472 5.42 15.03 30.66
CA GLY A 472 6.48 15.80 30.01
C GLY A 472 7.87 15.14 30.08
N GLY A 473 7.98 13.94 30.64
CA GLY A 473 9.19 13.12 30.63
C GLY A 473 9.45 12.52 29.25
N ASN A 474 10.64 11.94 29.03
CA ASN A 474 10.86 11.15 27.81
C ASN A 474 10.04 9.86 27.91
N TYR A 475 9.28 9.54 26.87
CA TYR A 475 8.59 8.26 26.80
C TYR A 475 9.60 7.12 26.75
N GLU A 476 9.49 6.21 27.71
CA GLU A 476 10.26 4.97 27.77
C GLU A 476 9.32 3.77 27.75
N GLY A 477 9.63 2.82 26.87
CA GLY A 477 8.93 1.54 26.74
C GLY A 477 9.91 0.38 26.68
N TRP A 478 9.38 -0.83 26.55
CA TRP A 478 10.19 -2.03 26.33
C TRP A 478 10.06 -2.49 24.88
N CYS A 479 11.20 -2.79 24.26
CA CYS A 479 11.27 -3.45 22.96
C CYS A 479 12.49 -4.40 22.94
N TRP A 480 13.04 -4.72 21.77
CA TRP A 480 14.19 -5.62 21.63
C TRP A 480 15.39 -5.31 22.54
N PRO A 481 15.83 -4.05 22.75
CA PRO A 481 16.96 -3.76 23.63
C PRO A 481 16.60 -3.72 25.13
N GLY A 482 15.39 -4.10 25.52
CA GLY A 482 14.82 -3.82 26.85
C GLY A 482 14.28 -2.40 26.89
N THR A 483 14.65 -1.62 27.92
CA THR A 483 14.24 -0.21 28.03
C THR A 483 14.74 0.61 26.84
N ALA A 484 13.81 1.26 26.14
CA ALA A 484 14.06 2.05 24.94
C ALA A 484 13.28 3.38 24.99
N GLY A 485 13.92 4.44 24.51
CA GLY A 485 13.25 5.71 24.16
C GLY A 485 12.85 5.72 22.69
N TYR A 486 11.76 6.41 22.37
CA TYR A 486 11.18 6.44 21.02
C TYR A 486 11.36 7.84 20.40
N PRO A 487 12.18 8.00 19.36
CA PRO A 487 12.43 9.32 18.77
C PRO A 487 11.16 9.90 18.15
N ASP A 488 10.95 11.20 18.28
CA ASP A 488 9.75 11.85 17.73
C ASP A 488 9.92 12.16 16.25
N PHE A 489 9.60 11.19 15.38
CA PHE A 489 9.69 11.37 13.94
C PHE A 489 8.70 12.39 13.35
N THR A 490 7.72 12.86 14.12
CA THR A 490 6.85 13.97 13.68
C THR A 490 7.60 15.30 13.68
N ASP A 491 8.66 15.41 14.47
CA ASP A 491 9.56 16.56 14.49
C ASP A 491 10.52 16.55 13.27
N PRO A 492 10.48 17.57 12.40
CA PRO A 492 11.41 17.67 11.28
C PRO A 492 12.90 17.74 11.71
N GLU A 493 13.21 18.26 12.90
CA GLU A 493 14.59 18.25 13.43
C GLU A 493 15.05 16.82 13.72
N MET A 494 14.18 15.99 14.31
CA MET A 494 14.48 14.58 14.54
C MET A 494 14.68 13.84 13.21
N ARG A 495 13.84 14.09 12.20
CA ARG A 495 14.00 13.48 10.86
C ARG A 495 15.33 13.88 10.21
N ALA A 496 15.71 15.15 10.29
CA ALA A 496 16.98 15.63 9.75
C ALA A 496 18.18 15.03 10.49
N TRP A 497 18.12 14.95 11.83
CA TRP A 497 19.15 14.30 12.63
C TRP A 497 19.27 12.81 12.28
N TRP A 498 18.14 12.10 12.18
CA TRP A 498 18.10 10.69 11.78
C TRP A 498 18.77 10.46 10.42
N ALA A 499 18.38 11.24 9.41
CA ALA A 499 18.96 11.17 8.07
C ALA A 499 20.50 11.34 8.11
N SER A 500 20.99 12.28 8.92
CA SER A 500 22.43 12.53 9.06
C SER A 500 23.21 11.35 9.67
N MET A 501 22.56 10.48 10.45
CA MET A 501 23.21 9.31 11.05
C MET A 501 23.58 8.23 10.02
N PHE A 502 23.01 8.26 8.81
CA PHE A 502 23.33 7.34 7.72
C PHE A 502 24.59 7.71 6.93
N ALA A 503 25.21 8.87 7.21
CA ALA A 503 26.48 9.22 6.60
C ALA A 503 27.56 8.16 6.92
N TYR A 504 28.43 7.83 5.96
CA TYR A 504 29.39 6.72 6.09
C TYR A 504 30.39 6.90 7.25
N ASP A 505 30.65 8.13 7.68
CA ASP A 505 31.47 8.47 8.84
C ASP A 505 30.70 8.41 10.17
N LYS A 506 29.36 8.39 10.14
CA LYS A 506 28.49 8.29 11.32
C LYS A 506 27.99 6.87 11.55
N TYR A 507 27.60 6.18 10.49
CA TYR A 507 27.31 4.76 10.51
C TYR A 507 28.57 3.97 10.13
N GLU A 508 29.52 3.94 11.06
CA GLU A 508 30.79 3.25 10.86
C GLU A 508 30.57 1.78 10.48
N GLY A 509 31.36 1.29 9.52
CA GLY A 509 31.20 -0.06 8.95
C GLY A 509 30.31 -0.12 7.71
N SER A 510 29.43 0.86 7.48
CA SER A 510 28.60 0.92 6.27
C SER A 510 29.40 1.27 5.00
N MET A 511 28.84 0.89 3.84
CA MET A 511 29.35 1.16 2.49
C MET A 511 28.19 1.43 1.51
N GLU A 512 28.52 1.82 0.28
CA GLU A 512 27.56 2.14 -0.80
C GLU A 512 26.55 1.03 -1.09
N ASN A 513 26.92 -0.23 -0.92
CA ASN A 513 26.05 -1.38 -1.15
C ASN A 513 25.26 -1.85 0.09
N LEU A 514 25.25 -1.06 1.18
CA LEU A 514 24.40 -1.31 2.36
C LEU A 514 23.13 -0.45 2.32
N TYR A 515 21.96 -1.06 2.35
CA TYR A 515 20.65 -0.39 2.41
C TYR A 515 19.95 -0.69 3.74
N THR A 516 18.72 -0.20 3.93
CA THR A 516 18.09 -0.21 5.26
C THR A 516 16.71 -0.84 5.25
N TRP A 517 16.40 -1.50 6.36
CA TRP A 517 15.08 -2.00 6.70
C TRP A 517 14.63 -1.29 7.98
N ASN A 518 13.48 -0.62 7.95
CA ASN A 518 12.81 -0.13 9.13
C ASN A 518 11.71 -1.11 9.54
N ASP A 519 11.87 -1.74 10.70
CA ASP A 519 10.85 -2.55 11.33
C ASP A 519 10.35 -1.87 12.61
N MET A 520 9.35 -2.46 13.24
CA MET A 520 8.85 -2.05 14.58
C MET A 520 8.40 -0.59 14.63
N ASN A 521 8.02 -0.01 13.49
CA ASN A 521 7.80 1.42 13.30
C ASN A 521 6.34 1.84 13.32
N GLU A 522 5.46 1.01 13.90
CA GLU A 522 4.07 1.35 14.15
C GLU A 522 3.88 2.61 15.05
N PRO A 523 4.59 2.80 16.19
CA PRO A 523 5.71 2.06 16.79
C PRO A 523 5.31 0.84 17.63
N SER A 524 6.11 -0.22 17.57
CA SER A 524 5.94 -1.39 18.45
C SER A 524 6.53 -1.13 19.84
N VAL A 525 5.71 -1.34 20.87
CA VAL A 525 6.06 -1.17 22.29
C VAL A 525 5.54 -2.38 23.07
N PHE A 526 6.41 -3.31 23.44
CA PHE A 526 6.02 -4.63 23.98
C PHE A 526 5.20 -4.56 25.27
N ASN A 527 5.46 -3.54 26.08
CA ASN A 527 4.72 -3.30 27.32
C ASN A 527 3.71 -2.15 27.19
N GLY A 528 3.39 -1.70 25.97
CA GLY A 528 2.40 -0.68 25.70
C GLY A 528 1.00 -1.26 25.44
N PRO A 529 -0.06 -0.42 25.50
CA PRO A 529 -1.40 -0.86 25.12
C PRO A 529 -1.41 -1.34 23.67
N GLU A 530 -1.99 -2.51 23.41
CA GLU A 530 -2.07 -3.09 22.06
C GLU A 530 -0.71 -3.25 21.38
N VAL A 531 0.38 -3.35 22.15
CA VAL A 531 1.76 -3.42 21.65
C VAL A 531 2.19 -2.12 20.94
N THR A 532 1.61 -0.97 21.31
CA THR A 532 2.02 0.34 20.79
C THR A 532 2.08 1.42 21.87
N MET A 533 2.44 2.63 21.47
CA MET A 533 2.59 3.81 22.33
C MET A 533 1.26 4.19 23.00
N HIS A 534 1.35 4.75 24.21
CA HIS A 534 0.18 5.30 24.91
C HIS A 534 -0.43 6.47 24.12
N LYS A 535 -1.76 6.52 24.04
CA LYS A 535 -2.49 7.53 23.25
C LYS A 535 -2.25 8.97 23.71
N ASP A 536 -2.00 9.16 25.00
CA ASP A 536 -1.74 10.45 25.64
C ASP A 536 -0.23 10.79 25.73
N ALA A 537 0.64 10.03 25.07
CA ALA A 537 2.01 10.46 24.80
C ALA A 537 2.00 11.69 23.87
N ILE A 538 3.00 12.56 23.97
CA ILE A 538 3.01 13.88 23.35
C ILE A 538 4.12 13.98 22.29
N HIS A 539 3.71 14.46 21.12
CA HIS A 539 4.53 14.77 19.95
C HIS A 539 4.44 16.28 19.65
N GLY A 540 5.43 17.04 20.12
CA GLY A 540 5.34 18.51 20.14
C GLY A 540 4.12 19.00 20.92
N THR A 541 3.06 19.44 20.22
CA THR A 541 1.78 19.87 20.82
C THR A 541 0.63 18.89 20.60
N TRP A 542 0.87 17.79 19.90
CA TRP A 542 -0.15 16.80 19.52
C TRP A 542 -0.05 15.56 20.39
N GLU A 543 -1.17 14.87 20.60
CA GLU A 543 -1.18 13.58 21.26
C GLU A 543 -0.81 12.47 20.26
N HIS A 544 -0.30 11.35 20.75
CA HIS A 544 -0.01 10.19 19.92
C HIS A 544 -1.25 9.72 19.14
N ARG A 545 -2.45 9.83 19.75
CA ARG A 545 -3.72 9.50 19.07
C ARG A 545 -3.96 10.30 17.79
N ASP A 546 -3.40 11.51 17.68
CA ASP A 546 -3.59 12.39 16.51
C ASP A 546 -2.70 11.98 15.32
N VAL A 547 -1.53 11.40 15.62
CA VAL A 547 -0.42 11.21 14.67
C VAL A 547 -0.02 9.75 14.47
N HIS A 548 -0.60 8.81 15.21
CA HIS A 548 -0.19 7.42 15.30
C HIS A 548 0.10 6.79 13.92
N ASN A 549 -0.85 6.85 12.99
CA ASN A 549 -0.68 6.22 11.68
C ASN A 549 0.41 6.90 10.80
N LEU A 550 0.86 8.12 11.12
CA LEU A 550 1.96 8.80 10.41
C LEU A 550 3.35 8.38 10.89
N TYR A 551 3.47 7.85 12.11
CA TYR A 551 4.78 7.63 12.73
C TYR A 551 5.68 6.77 11.83
N GLY A 552 5.17 5.63 11.36
CA GLY A 552 5.90 4.73 10.46
C GLY A 552 6.29 5.36 9.12
N LEU A 553 5.42 6.19 8.53
CA LEU A 553 5.71 6.95 7.31
C LEU A 553 6.90 7.89 7.53
N TYR A 554 6.96 8.59 8.67
CA TYR A 554 8.05 9.52 8.95
C TYR A 554 9.38 8.82 9.23
N VAL A 555 9.37 7.63 9.84
CA VAL A 555 10.57 6.79 10.00
C VAL A 555 11.12 6.42 8.63
N GLN A 556 10.26 5.91 7.74
CA GLN A 556 10.67 5.53 6.38
C GLN A 556 11.18 6.75 5.58
N MET A 557 10.47 7.88 5.66
CA MET A 557 10.85 9.14 5.01
C MET A 557 12.25 9.59 5.44
N ALA A 558 12.51 9.64 6.74
CA ALA A 558 13.80 10.09 7.28
C ALA A 558 14.94 9.14 6.91
N THR A 559 14.70 7.82 6.91
CA THR A 559 15.68 6.82 6.48
C THR A 559 15.99 6.94 4.99
N ALA A 560 14.96 7.07 4.14
CA ALA A 560 15.14 7.22 2.70
C ALA A 560 15.98 8.48 2.38
N GLU A 561 15.68 9.59 3.07
CA GLU A 561 16.45 10.82 2.96
C GLU A 561 17.90 10.62 3.42
N GLY A 562 18.16 9.89 4.49
CA GLY A 562 19.52 9.55 4.93
C GLY A 562 20.33 8.77 3.88
N LEU A 563 19.70 7.82 3.20
CA LEU A 563 20.35 7.05 2.11
C LEU A 563 20.61 7.92 0.87
N ILE A 564 19.76 8.90 0.59
CA ILE A 564 19.99 9.89 -0.47
C ILE A 564 21.17 10.79 -0.09
N GLN A 565 21.15 11.37 1.12
CA GLN A 565 22.15 12.33 1.60
C GLN A 565 23.56 11.75 1.65
N ARG A 566 23.74 10.51 2.13
CA ARG A 566 25.07 9.88 2.22
C ARG A 566 25.76 9.71 0.86
N SER A 567 24.99 9.69 -0.23
CA SER A 567 25.49 9.60 -1.61
C SER A 567 25.75 10.97 -2.27
N GLY A 568 25.56 12.08 -1.54
CA GLY A 568 25.54 13.42 -2.12
C GLY A 568 24.30 13.69 -2.98
N GLY A 569 23.22 12.94 -2.74
CA GLY A 569 21.96 13.05 -3.48
C GLY A 569 21.98 12.37 -4.85
N VAL A 570 22.93 11.48 -5.13
CA VAL A 570 23.07 10.82 -6.45
C VAL A 570 22.25 9.53 -6.52
N GLU A 571 22.33 8.70 -5.49
CA GLU A 571 21.78 7.35 -5.44
C GLU A 571 20.31 7.34 -4.99
N ARG A 572 19.49 6.50 -5.62
CA ARG A 572 18.12 6.26 -5.19
C ARG A 572 18.12 5.39 -3.93
N PRO A 573 17.25 5.67 -2.94
CA PRO A 573 17.20 4.89 -1.72
C PRO A 573 16.54 3.53 -1.96
N PHE A 574 16.82 2.58 -1.08
CA PHE A 574 15.98 1.41 -0.86
C PHE A 574 15.75 1.25 0.63
N VAL A 575 14.50 1.43 1.04
CA VAL A 575 14.04 1.25 2.40
C VAL A 575 12.80 0.37 2.38
N LEU A 576 12.88 -0.77 3.08
CA LEU A 576 11.71 -1.58 3.39
C LEU A 576 11.12 -1.07 4.72
N THR A 577 9.80 -0.88 4.78
CA THR A 577 9.08 -0.46 6.01
C THR A 577 7.98 -1.45 6.36
N ARG A 578 7.71 -1.64 7.67
CA ARG A 578 6.56 -2.44 8.14
C ARG A 578 5.31 -1.58 8.22
N ALA A 579 5.38 -0.51 9.01
CA ALA A 579 4.31 0.47 9.12
C ALA A 579 4.38 1.50 7.99
N PHE A 580 3.20 1.91 7.51
CA PHE A 580 3.05 2.84 6.40
C PHE A 580 1.73 3.60 6.48
N PHE A 581 1.65 4.69 5.72
CA PHE A 581 0.43 5.48 5.53
C PHE A 581 0.26 5.89 4.06
N ALA A 582 -0.82 6.60 3.74
CA ALA A 582 -0.94 7.29 2.45
C ALA A 582 0.30 8.16 2.18
N GLY A 583 0.99 7.93 1.06
CA GLY A 583 2.23 8.62 0.71
C GLY A 583 3.51 7.78 0.90
N SER A 584 3.47 6.66 1.62
CA SER A 584 4.64 5.79 1.83
C SER A 584 5.22 5.20 0.53
N GLN A 585 4.44 5.14 -0.56
CA GLN A 585 4.93 4.73 -1.89
C GLN A 585 6.12 5.59 -2.37
N ARG A 586 6.26 6.82 -1.88
CA ARG A 586 7.35 7.74 -2.22
C ARG A 586 8.71 7.37 -1.63
N TYR A 587 8.76 6.43 -0.68
CA TYR A 587 9.97 6.19 0.12
C TYR A 587 10.53 4.77 0.04
N GLY A 588 9.83 3.83 -0.61
CA GLY A 588 10.40 2.52 -0.90
C GLY A 588 9.36 1.40 -0.98
N ALA A 589 9.69 0.28 -0.34
CA ALA A 589 8.90 -0.95 -0.33
C ALA A 589 8.18 -1.14 1.01
N VAL A 590 7.11 -1.94 0.97
CA VAL A 590 6.43 -2.49 2.15
C VAL A 590 6.38 -4.01 2.05
N TRP A 591 6.17 -4.69 3.18
CA TRP A 591 5.80 -6.11 3.19
C TRP A 591 4.71 -6.37 4.22
N THR A 592 4.02 -7.50 4.08
CA THR A 592 2.82 -7.81 4.89
C THR A 592 3.10 -8.31 6.31
N GLY A 593 4.24 -7.93 6.89
CA GLY A 593 4.67 -8.35 8.22
C GLY A 593 4.80 -9.86 8.43
N ASP A 594 4.54 -10.28 9.67
CA ASP A 594 4.92 -11.58 10.21
C ASP A 594 3.90 -12.68 9.90
N ASN A 595 3.86 -13.09 8.63
CA ASN A 595 2.98 -14.15 8.13
C ASN A 595 3.40 -15.56 8.62
N ALA A 596 2.56 -16.59 8.42
CA ALA A 596 2.86 -17.97 8.83
C ALA A 596 3.17 -18.89 7.64
N ALA A 597 4.02 -19.90 7.84
CA ALA A 597 4.38 -20.93 6.86
C ALA A 597 3.23 -21.91 6.58
N GLU A 598 2.11 -21.41 6.07
CA GLU A 598 0.88 -22.13 5.80
C GLU A 598 0.28 -21.73 4.45
N TRP A 599 -0.42 -22.66 3.78
CA TRP A 599 -1.04 -22.43 2.48
C TRP A 599 -2.04 -21.26 2.47
N GLY A 600 -2.75 -21.02 3.58
CA GLY A 600 -3.63 -19.88 3.72
C GLY A 600 -2.90 -18.54 3.61
N HIS A 601 -1.71 -18.41 4.21
CA HIS A 601 -0.89 -17.20 4.14
C HIS A 601 -0.20 -17.06 2.77
N LEU A 602 0.13 -18.17 2.10
CA LEU A 602 0.52 -18.11 0.69
C LEU A 602 -0.61 -17.51 -0.17
N LYS A 603 -1.84 -18.02 -0.01
CA LYS A 603 -3.01 -17.55 -0.77
C LYS A 603 -3.34 -16.09 -0.48
N ILE A 604 -3.38 -15.68 0.79
CA ILE A 604 -3.75 -14.31 1.18
C ILE A 604 -2.73 -13.25 0.73
N SER A 605 -1.48 -13.66 0.44
CA SER A 605 -0.45 -12.72 -0.05
C SER A 605 -0.86 -12.01 -1.33
N ILE A 606 -1.69 -12.64 -2.16
CA ILE A 606 -2.20 -12.07 -3.42
C ILE A 606 -3.18 -10.92 -3.14
N PRO A 607 -4.34 -11.11 -2.47
CA PRO A 607 -5.26 -10.01 -2.20
C PRO A 607 -4.65 -8.88 -1.37
N MET A 608 -3.72 -9.18 -0.43
CA MET A 608 -3.02 -8.14 0.34
C MET A 608 -2.12 -7.26 -0.53
N CYS A 609 -1.30 -7.85 -1.42
CA CYS A 609 -0.48 -7.06 -2.35
C CYS A 609 -1.34 -6.29 -3.36
N LEU A 610 -2.46 -6.87 -3.80
CA LEU A 610 -3.40 -6.21 -4.72
C LEU A 610 -4.09 -5.02 -4.07
N SER A 611 -4.53 -5.13 -2.81
CA SER A 611 -5.19 -4.02 -2.09
C SER A 611 -4.24 -2.84 -1.90
N LEU A 612 -2.97 -3.09 -1.57
CA LEU A 612 -1.91 -2.07 -1.48
C LEU A 612 -1.61 -1.41 -2.83
N GLY A 613 -1.54 -2.20 -3.91
CA GLY A 613 -1.34 -1.68 -5.26
C GLY A 613 -2.45 -0.73 -5.70
N LEU A 614 -3.72 -1.05 -5.40
CA LEU A 614 -4.88 -0.21 -5.72
C LEU A 614 -4.84 1.18 -5.06
N VAL A 615 -4.13 1.30 -3.94
CA VAL A 615 -3.99 2.56 -3.19
C VAL A 615 -2.56 3.13 -3.27
N GLY A 616 -1.87 2.85 -4.37
CA GLY A 616 -0.62 3.50 -4.77
C GLY A 616 0.67 2.83 -4.29
N ILE A 617 0.62 1.90 -3.34
CA ILE A 617 1.79 1.18 -2.83
C ILE A 617 2.05 -0.05 -3.72
N SER A 618 2.71 0.19 -4.86
CA SER A 618 3.00 -0.87 -5.83
C SER A 618 4.16 -1.78 -5.42
N PHE A 619 5.08 -1.31 -4.57
CA PHE A 619 6.25 -2.08 -4.17
C PHE A 619 5.97 -2.92 -2.90
N CYS A 620 5.11 -3.94 -3.04
CA CYS A 620 4.66 -4.81 -1.96
C CYS A 620 5.05 -6.29 -2.19
N GLY A 621 5.21 -7.04 -1.10
CA GLY A 621 5.40 -8.49 -1.10
C GLY A 621 5.10 -9.12 0.26
N ALA A 622 5.14 -10.45 0.33
CA ALA A 622 5.02 -11.22 1.57
C ALA A 622 6.25 -12.12 1.75
N ASP A 623 6.58 -12.46 3.00
CA ASP A 623 7.77 -13.28 3.26
C ASP A 623 7.64 -14.69 2.68
N VAL A 624 8.55 -15.02 1.77
CA VAL A 624 8.54 -16.29 1.03
C VAL A 624 8.86 -17.45 1.97
N GLY A 625 7.94 -18.41 1.96
CA GLY A 625 7.92 -19.57 2.85
C GLY A 625 7.28 -19.29 4.22
N GLY A 626 6.79 -18.08 4.49
CA GLY A 626 6.10 -17.67 5.72
C GLY A 626 7.04 -17.45 6.91
N PHE A 627 6.93 -16.35 7.65
CA PHE A 627 7.85 -15.97 8.72
C PHE A 627 7.85 -16.96 9.89
N PHE A 628 6.67 -17.22 10.47
CA PHE A 628 6.49 -18.22 11.54
C PHE A 628 6.36 -19.64 10.98
N LYS A 629 6.65 -20.64 11.83
CA LYS A 629 6.50 -22.09 11.53
C LYS A 629 7.43 -22.56 10.41
N ASN A 630 7.31 -23.83 10.02
CA ASN A 630 8.22 -24.51 9.10
C ASN A 630 7.45 -24.99 7.86
N PRO A 631 7.74 -24.46 6.66
CA PRO A 631 7.06 -24.91 5.45
C PRO A 631 7.53 -26.31 5.05
N GLY A 632 6.61 -27.15 4.58
CA GLY A 632 6.99 -28.36 3.84
C GLY A 632 7.64 -28.00 2.49
N PRO A 633 8.39 -28.92 1.85
CA PRO A 633 9.08 -28.63 0.59
C PRO A 633 8.16 -28.14 -0.53
N GLU A 634 6.96 -28.73 -0.64
CA GLU A 634 5.96 -28.33 -1.63
C GLU A 634 5.51 -26.88 -1.43
N LEU A 635 5.14 -26.51 -0.20
CA LEU A 635 4.72 -25.16 0.13
C LEU A 635 5.84 -24.16 -0.17
N LEU A 636 7.09 -24.48 0.20
CA LEU A 636 8.21 -23.60 -0.07
C LEU A 636 8.40 -23.37 -1.58
N VAL A 637 8.38 -24.42 -2.39
CA VAL A 637 8.47 -24.31 -3.85
C VAL A 637 7.35 -23.44 -4.41
N ARG A 638 6.09 -23.68 -4.01
CA ARG A 638 4.94 -22.87 -4.44
C ARG A 638 5.03 -21.42 -4.01
N TRP A 639 5.63 -21.15 -2.85
CA TRP A 639 5.86 -19.81 -2.38
C TRP A 639 6.92 -19.07 -3.20
N TYR A 640 8.01 -19.73 -3.57
CA TYR A 640 9.00 -19.14 -4.50
C TYR A 640 8.38 -18.85 -5.87
N GLN A 641 7.52 -19.73 -6.38
CA GLN A 641 6.80 -19.51 -7.63
C GLN A 641 5.85 -18.31 -7.56
N THR A 642 5.16 -18.13 -6.43
CA THR A 642 4.25 -16.98 -6.21
C THR A 642 5.04 -15.69 -6.02
N GLY A 643 6.04 -15.69 -5.13
CA GLY A 643 6.86 -14.52 -4.82
C GLY A 643 7.68 -14.02 -6.00
N ALA A 644 8.13 -14.92 -6.89
CA ALA A 644 8.82 -14.54 -8.12
C ALA A 644 7.97 -13.61 -9.02
N TYR A 645 6.64 -13.69 -8.90
CA TYR A 645 5.68 -12.87 -9.62
C TYR A 645 5.05 -11.74 -8.77
N GLN A 646 5.53 -11.49 -7.55
CA GLN A 646 5.10 -10.35 -6.71
C GLN A 646 6.14 -9.22 -6.74
N PRO A 647 5.74 -7.93 -6.60
CA PRO A 647 6.65 -6.79 -6.78
C PRO A 647 7.90 -6.81 -5.89
N PHE A 648 7.75 -7.02 -4.58
CA PHE A 648 8.86 -7.24 -3.64
C PHE A 648 9.04 -8.73 -3.35
N PHE A 649 10.26 -9.25 -3.53
CA PHE A 649 10.53 -10.70 -3.51
C PHE A 649 11.63 -11.05 -2.50
N ARG A 650 11.21 -11.33 -1.25
CA ARG A 650 12.09 -11.68 -0.13
C ARG A 650 11.70 -13.01 0.51
N ALA A 651 12.66 -13.89 0.74
CA ALA A 651 12.50 -14.98 1.70
C ALA A 651 13.00 -14.51 3.07
N HIS A 652 12.21 -14.73 4.12
CA HIS A 652 12.53 -14.38 5.50
C HIS A 652 11.92 -15.39 6.45
N ALA A 653 12.43 -15.44 7.69
CA ALA A 653 12.13 -16.49 8.64
C ALA A 653 12.36 -16.06 10.09
N HIS A 654 11.47 -16.49 10.98
CA HIS A 654 11.59 -16.27 12.43
C HIS A 654 12.78 -17.02 13.05
N LEU A 655 13.27 -16.54 14.20
CA LEU A 655 14.42 -17.05 14.94
C LEU A 655 14.39 -18.57 15.15
N ASP A 656 13.25 -19.07 15.64
CA ASP A 656 13.06 -20.48 16.01
C ASP A 656 12.94 -21.45 14.81
N THR A 657 12.95 -20.93 13.58
CA THR A 657 12.82 -21.77 12.39
C THR A 657 14.17 -22.38 12.00
N PRO A 658 14.18 -23.64 11.50
CA PRO A 658 15.38 -24.21 10.91
C PRO A 658 15.80 -23.40 9.69
N ARG A 659 17.08 -23.54 9.32
CA ARG A 659 17.62 -22.96 8.10
C ARG A 659 16.84 -23.46 6.89
N ARG A 660 16.58 -22.56 5.95
CA ARG A 660 15.78 -22.84 4.76
C ARG A 660 16.23 -22.06 3.53
N GLU A 661 17.52 -21.75 3.45
CA GLU A 661 18.14 -21.38 2.18
C GLU A 661 17.76 -22.42 1.11
N PRO A 662 17.53 -21.98 -0.14
CA PRO A 662 16.73 -22.75 -1.11
C PRO A 662 17.32 -24.11 -1.50
N TRP A 663 18.62 -24.34 -1.25
CA TRP A 663 19.30 -25.61 -1.52
C TRP A 663 19.12 -26.68 -0.43
N LEU A 664 18.54 -26.34 0.73
CA LEU A 664 18.41 -27.26 1.87
C LEU A 664 17.27 -28.28 1.72
N PHE A 665 16.46 -28.18 0.67
CA PHE A 665 15.27 -29.03 0.44
C PHE A 665 15.49 -30.14 -0.60
N GLY A 666 16.75 -30.51 -0.85
CA GLY A 666 17.14 -31.54 -1.80
C GLY A 666 17.17 -31.06 -3.25
N PRO A 667 17.86 -31.80 -4.15
CA PRO A 667 18.22 -31.31 -5.48
C PRO A 667 17.01 -31.03 -6.38
N GLN A 668 15.93 -31.80 -6.25
CA GLN A 668 14.72 -31.59 -7.04
C GLN A 668 14.05 -30.25 -6.70
N ASN A 669 13.76 -30.00 -5.42
CA ASN A 669 13.12 -28.74 -5.00
C ASN A 669 14.04 -27.53 -5.24
N THR A 670 15.35 -27.72 -5.05
CA THR A 670 16.37 -26.69 -5.39
C THR A 670 16.27 -26.28 -6.86
N ALA A 671 16.12 -27.25 -7.78
CA ALA A 671 15.96 -26.95 -9.20
C ALA A 671 14.66 -26.19 -9.50
N LEU A 672 13.56 -26.56 -8.87
CA LEU A 672 12.26 -25.88 -9.06
C LEU A 672 12.29 -24.44 -8.53
N ILE A 673 12.91 -24.23 -7.37
CA ILE A 673 13.12 -22.89 -6.81
C ILE A 673 14.05 -22.07 -7.71
N ARG A 674 15.17 -22.67 -8.16
CA ARG A 674 16.09 -22.04 -9.12
C ARG A 674 15.33 -21.57 -10.36
N ASP A 675 14.49 -22.41 -10.94
CA ASP A 675 13.73 -22.06 -12.15
C ASP A 675 12.78 -20.88 -11.93
N ALA A 676 12.07 -20.84 -10.79
CA ALA A 676 11.21 -19.71 -10.42
C ALA A 676 12.01 -18.41 -10.28
N VAL A 677 13.15 -18.46 -9.57
CA VAL A 677 14.02 -17.28 -9.39
C VAL A 677 14.59 -16.85 -10.75
N ARG A 678 15.06 -17.76 -11.60
CA ARG A 678 15.58 -17.42 -12.94
C ARG A 678 14.51 -16.81 -13.85
N GLN A 679 13.24 -17.22 -13.74
CA GLN A 679 12.12 -16.55 -14.44
C GLN A 679 11.96 -15.10 -14.01
N ARG A 680 12.05 -14.82 -12.70
CA ARG A 680 12.06 -13.44 -12.18
C ARG A 680 13.19 -12.62 -12.78
N TYR A 681 14.42 -13.14 -12.79
CA TYR A 681 15.57 -12.42 -13.38
C TYR A 681 15.41 -12.18 -14.89
N ALA A 682 14.84 -13.14 -15.61
CA ALA A 682 14.55 -12.98 -17.04
C ALA A 682 13.59 -11.80 -17.30
N LEU A 683 12.63 -11.61 -16.41
CA LEU A 683 11.59 -10.58 -16.47
C LEU A 683 11.99 -9.23 -15.87
N LEU A 684 13.19 -9.07 -15.30
CA LEU A 684 13.62 -7.80 -14.70
C LEU A 684 13.43 -6.58 -15.62
N PRO A 685 13.70 -6.65 -16.94
CA PRO A 685 13.38 -5.54 -17.84
C PRO A 685 11.90 -5.12 -17.83
N TYR A 686 11.00 -6.10 -17.79
CA TYR A 686 9.57 -5.86 -17.78
C TYR A 686 9.14 -5.30 -16.42
N TRP A 687 9.58 -5.90 -15.32
CA TRP A 687 9.37 -5.36 -13.97
C TRP A 687 9.81 -3.91 -13.86
N TYR A 688 11.01 -3.59 -14.33
CA TYR A 688 11.57 -2.26 -14.24
C TYR A 688 10.79 -1.24 -15.08
N GLN A 689 10.35 -1.61 -16.28
CA GLN A 689 9.47 -0.79 -17.10
C GLN A 689 8.10 -0.58 -16.42
N LEU A 690 7.52 -1.59 -15.78
CA LEU A 690 6.28 -1.42 -15.01
C LEU A 690 6.45 -0.47 -13.82
N PHE A 691 7.58 -0.53 -13.11
CA PHE A 691 7.88 0.41 -12.04
C PHE A 691 8.12 1.83 -12.53
N TYR A 692 8.70 2.00 -13.73
CA TYR A 692 8.76 3.31 -14.38
C TYR A 692 7.35 3.84 -14.67
N HIS A 693 6.42 3.00 -15.16
CA HIS A 693 5.02 3.43 -15.31
C HIS A 693 4.38 3.80 -13.98
N ALA A 694 4.50 2.98 -12.94
CA ALA A 694 3.97 3.29 -11.62
C ALA A 694 4.51 4.62 -11.07
N HIS A 695 5.80 4.89 -11.30
CA HIS A 695 6.43 6.16 -10.96
C HIS A 695 5.89 7.35 -11.76
N ARG A 696 5.55 7.16 -13.04
CA ARG A 696 5.08 8.24 -13.92
C ARG A 696 3.57 8.50 -13.85
N THR A 697 2.76 7.48 -13.57
CA THR A 697 1.30 7.55 -13.70
C THR A 697 0.55 7.22 -12.41
N GLY A 698 1.20 6.54 -11.45
CA GLY A 698 0.53 6.01 -10.26
C GLY A 698 -0.28 4.74 -10.50
N GLU A 699 -0.25 4.17 -11.71
CA GLU A 699 -0.92 2.89 -11.95
C GLU A 699 -0.22 1.73 -11.23
N PRO A 700 -0.98 0.75 -10.70
CA PRO A 700 -0.40 -0.41 -10.01
C PRO A 700 0.48 -1.26 -10.93
N VAL A 701 1.58 -1.79 -10.39
CA VAL A 701 2.42 -2.79 -11.08
C VAL A 701 1.70 -4.15 -11.15
N MET A 702 1.20 -4.63 -10.01
CA MET A 702 0.41 -5.84 -9.86
C MET A 702 -1.07 -5.46 -9.79
N ARG A 703 -1.90 -5.93 -10.73
CA ARG A 703 -3.27 -5.43 -10.94
C ARG A 703 -4.30 -6.54 -10.75
N PRO A 704 -5.41 -6.28 -10.04
CA PRO A 704 -6.62 -7.10 -10.17
C PRO A 704 -7.11 -7.07 -11.62
N LEU A 705 -7.74 -8.16 -12.09
CA LEU A 705 -8.22 -8.23 -13.48
C LEU A 705 -9.21 -7.11 -13.83
N TRP A 706 -10.08 -6.72 -12.90
CA TRP A 706 -11.10 -5.69 -13.14
C TRP A 706 -10.50 -4.32 -13.50
N VAL A 707 -9.23 -4.07 -13.16
CA VAL A 707 -8.54 -2.83 -13.55
C VAL A 707 -8.39 -2.73 -15.07
N GLU A 708 -8.04 -3.83 -15.73
CA GLU A 708 -7.89 -3.90 -17.20
C GLU A 708 -9.20 -4.28 -17.90
N TYR A 709 -10.10 -4.96 -17.19
CA TYR A 709 -11.41 -5.40 -17.69
C TYR A 709 -12.57 -4.80 -16.88
N PRO A 710 -12.70 -3.46 -16.82
CA PRO A 710 -13.65 -2.78 -15.92
C PRO A 710 -15.12 -2.98 -16.26
N GLN A 711 -15.44 -3.59 -17.40
CA GLN A 711 -16.81 -3.93 -17.81
C GLN A 711 -17.14 -5.41 -17.59
N ASP A 712 -16.14 -6.23 -17.27
CA ASP A 712 -16.29 -7.66 -17.08
C ASP A 712 -16.55 -7.96 -15.61
N VAL A 713 -17.84 -8.05 -15.25
CA VAL A 713 -18.30 -8.23 -13.88
C VAL A 713 -17.76 -9.53 -13.24
N ALA A 714 -17.43 -10.54 -14.04
CA ALA A 714 -16.86 -11.79 -13.52
C ALA A 714 -15.50 -11.57 -12.84
N THR A 715 -14.78 -10.50 -13.20
CA THR A 715 -13.45 -10.17 -12.65
C THR A 715 -13.50 -9.45 -11.31
N PHE A 716 -14.66 -8.93 -10.88
CA PHE A 716 -14.74 -8.00 -9.75
C PHE A 716 -14.46 -8.68 -8.39
N THR A 717 -14.61 -10.00 -8.32
CA THR A 717 -14.36 -10.80 -7.11
C THR A 717 -13.12 -11.68 -7.21
N ILE A 718 -12.39 -11.65 -8.32
CA ILE A 718 -11.21 -12.50 -8.52
C ILE A 718 -10.03 -11.92 -7.76
N ASP A 719 -9.41 -12.72 -6.88
CA ASP A 719 -8.25 -12.33 -6.08
C ASP A 719 -7.21 -13.44 -5.88
N ASP A 720 -7.32 -14.55 -6.61
CA ASP A 720 -6.34 -15.65 -6.68
C ASP A 720 -5.49 -15.63 -7.96
N GLN A 721 -5.80 -14.73 -8.89
CA GLN A 721 -5.02 -14.44 -10.09
C GLN A 721 -4.95 -12.93 -10.34
N PHE A 722 -3.88 -12.50 -11.02
CA PHE A 722 -3.58 -11.08 -11.21
C PHE A 722 -2.84 -10.83 -12.52
N LEU A 723 -2.78 -9.56 -12.90
CA LEU A 723 -1.97 -9.09 -14.02
C LEU A 723 -0.69 -8.41 -13.52
N LEU A 724 0.41 -8.57 -14.25
CA LEU A 724 1.57 -7.69 -14.17
C LEU A 724 1.52 -6.71 -15.32
N GLY A 725 1.32 -5.43 -14.99
CA GLY A 725 0.89 -4.43 -15.96
C GLY A 725 -0.39 -4.89 -16.64
N ARG A 726 -0.42 -4.80 -17.98
CA ARG A 726 -1.56 -5.26 -18.79
C ARG A 726 -1.27 -6.50 -19.63
N HIS A 727 -0.06 -7.09 -19.53
CA HIS A 727 0.44 -8.06 -20.51
C HIS A 727 0.61 -9.49 -19.98
N LEU A 728 0.84 -9.71 -18.68
CA LEU A 728 1.03 -11.05 -18.12
C LEU A 728 -0.04 -11.34 -17.08
N LEU A 729 -0.81 -12.39 -17.30
CA LEU A 729 -1.72 -12.97 -16.31
C LEU A 729 -1.00 -14.09 -15.56
N VAL A 730 -1.11 -14.09 -14.24
CA VAL A 730 -0.48 -15.06 -13.36
C VAL A 730 -1.55 -15.67 -12.46
N HIS A 731 -1.60 -17.00 -12.41
CA HIS A 731 -2.43 -17.74 -11.44
C HIS A 731 -1.54 -18.74 -10.70
N PRO A 732 -0.90 -18.33 -9.60
CA PRO A 732 -0.05 -19.22 -8.83
C PRO A 732 -0.84 -20.42 -8.26
N VAL A 733 -0.16 -21.54 -8.00
CA VAL A 733 -0.76 -22.69 -7.32
C VAL A 733 -0.60 -22.50 -5.81
N THR A 734 -1.71 -22.22 -5.12
CA THR A 734 -1.70 -21.90 -3.68
C THR A 734 -2.43 -22.93 -2.82
N GLU A 735 -2.61 -24.14 -3.34
CA GLU A 735 -3.25 -25.26 -2.62
C GLU A 735 -2.36 -26.51 -2.63
N GLN A 736 -2.37 -27.22 -1.50
CA GLN A 736 -1.57 -28.43 -1.32
C GLN A 736 -2.03 -29.56 -2.23
N GLY A 737 -1.08 -30.24 -2.89
CA GLY A 737 -1.35 -31.42 -3.71
C GLY A 737 -2.12 -31.14 -5.00
N SER A 738 -2.31 -29.87 -5.38
CA SER A 738 -3.07 -29.49 -6.56
C SER A 738 -2.51 -30.11 -7.85
N GLN A 739 -3.41 -30.67 -8.66
CA GLN A 739 -3.13 -31.28 -9.97
C GLN A 739 -3.60 -30.40 -11.13
N GLY A 740 -4.29 -29.29 -10.83
CA GLY A 740 -4.67 -28.28 -11.82
C GLY A 740 -5.31 -27.06 -11.18
N VAL A 741 -5.37 -25.96 -11.92
CA VAL A 741 -6.03 -24.72 -11.52
C VAL A 741 -7.04 -24.30 -12.58
N SER A 742 -8.09 -23.58 -12.18
CA SER A 742 -9.06 -23.00 -13.11
C SER A 742 -8.72 -21.53 -13.32
N VAL A 743 -8.12 -21.21 -14.46
CA VAL A 743 -7.69 -19.85 -14.79
C VAL A 743 -8.77 -19.15 -15.60
N TYR A 744 -9.27 -18.02 -15.12
CA TYR A 744 -10.13 -17.16 -15.92
C TYR A 744 -9.27 -16.33 -16.87
N LEU A 745 -9.44 -16.52 -18.18
CA LEU A 745 -8.79 -15.73 -19.22
C LEU A 745 -9.79 -14.69 -19.71
N PRO A 746 -9.70 -13.41 -19.30
CA PRO A 746 -10.69 -12.38 -19.63
C PRO A 746 -10.56 -11.88 -21.08
N GLY A 747 -11.54 -11.09 -21.52
CA GLY A 747 -11.51 -10.36 -22.79
C GLY A 747 -12.17 -11.07 -23.96
N VAL A 748 -13.39 -10.66 -24.30
CA VAL A 748 -14.11 -11.16 -25.50
C VAL A 748 -13.33 -10.81 -26.76
N GLY A 749 -12.98 -11.82 -27.55
CA GLY A 749 -12.20 -11.63 -28.78
C GLY A 749 -10.72 -11.32 -28.54
N GLU A 750 -10.23 -11.47 -27.31
CA GLU A 750 -8.79 -11.48 -27.02
C GLU A 750 -8.22 -12.90 -27.11
N VAL A 751 -6.89 -12.98 -27.06
CA VAL A 751 -6.17 -14.25 -27.00
C VAL A 751 -5.09 -14.19 -25.95
N TRP A 752 -4.78 -15.33 -25.38
CA TRP A 752 -3.78 -15.52 -24.35
C TRP A 752 -2.84 -16.65 -24.75
N TYR A 753 -1.55 -16.45 -24.59
CA TYR A 753 -0.53 -17.46 -24.90
C TYR A 753 0.06 -17.97 -23.59
N ASP A 754 0.02 -19.28 -23.38
CA ASP A 754 0.77 -19.88 -22.26
C ASP A 754 2.25 -19.50 -22.39
N ALA A 755 2.82 -18.91 -21.34
CA ALA A 755 4.13 -18.27 -21.40
C ALA A 755 5.30 -19.27 -21.49
N HIS A 756 5.03 -20.56 -21.29
CA HIS A 756 6.03 -21.64 -21.33
C HIS A 756 5.87 -22.51 -22.56
N THR A 757 4.64 -22.85 -22.94
CA THR A 757 4.32 -23.75 -24.06
C THR A 757 3.92 -23.02 -25.35
N PHE A 758 3.68 -21.71 -25.27
CA PHE A 758 3.21 -20.85 -26.36
C PHE A 758 1.85 -21.23 -26.95
N ARG A 759 1.14 -22.15 -26.30
CA ARG A 759 -0.21 -22.54 -26.73
C ARG A 759 -1.14 -21.34 -26.65
N ARG A 760 -1.85 -21.08 -27.76
CA ARG A 760 -2.87 -20.03 -27.85
C ARG A 760 -4.19 -20.52 -27.23
N HIS A 761 -4.81 -19.65 -26.45
CA HIS A 761 -6.12 -19.78 -25.85
C HIS A 761 -6.95 -18.54 -26.20
N ASP A 762 -8.25 -18.69 -26.44
CA ASP A 762 -9.15 -17.55 -26.60
C ASP A 762 -9.47 -16.93 -25.23
N GLY A 763 -9.82 -15.64 -25.19
CA GLY A 763 -10.32 -15.01 -23.96
C GLY A 763 -11.78 -15.35 -23.68
N ASP A 764 -12.33 -14.74 -22.62
CA ASP A 764 -13.67 -14.96 -22.07
C ASP A 764 -13.96 -16.44 -21.73
N GLN A 765 -13.03 -17.11 -21.05
CA GLN A 765 -13.22 -18.51 -20.64
C GLN A 765 -12.54 -18.86 -19.31
N ASN A 766 -13.09 -19.88 -18.64
CA ASN A 766 -12.42 -20.58 -17.56
C ASN A 766 -11.65 -21.78 -18.12
N LEU A 767 -10.33 -21.71 -18.07
CA LEU A 767 -9.43 -22.73 -18.58
C LEU A 767 -8.93 -23.60 -17.41
N PHE A 768 -9.23 -24.90 -17.44
CA PHE A 768 -8.57 -25.85 -16.55
C PHE A 768 -7.16 -26.15 -17.04
N VAL A 769 -6.15 -25.78 -16.24
CA VAL A 769 -4.74 -25.94 -16.53
C VAL A 769 -4.18 -27.05 -15.64
N PRO A 770 -3.78 -28.21 -16.18
CA PRO A 770 -3.07 -29.23 -15.41
C PRO A 770 -1.75 -28.67 -14.90
N VAL A 771 -1.44 -28.89 -13.61
CA VAL A 771 -0.21 -28.40 -12.99
C VAL A 771 0.57 -29.54 -12.35
N THR A 772 1.89 -29.45 -12.47
CA THR A 772 2.85 -30.24 -11.68
C THR A 772 3.58 -29.30 -10.72
N LEU A 773 4.48 -29.82 -9.89
CA LEU A 773 5.25 -28.98 -8.96
C LEU A 773 6.16 -27.95 -9.68
N SER A 774 6.51 -28.17 -10.97
CA SER A 774 7.28 -27.20 -11.76
C SER A 774 6.43 -26.16 -12.48
N SER A 775 5.12 -26.38 -12.59
CA SER A 775 4.22 -25.50 -13.34
C SER A 775 3.99 -24.19 -12.59
N ILE A 776 4.15 -23.07 -13.29
CA ILE A 776 3.72 -21.74 -12.86
C ILE A 776 2.75 -21.23 -13.93
N PRO A 777 1.43 -21.28 -13.72
CA PRO A 777 0.46 -20.82 -14.72
C PRO A 777 0.63 -19.32 -15.01
N VAL A 778 1.15 -19.01 -16.20
CA VAL A 778 1.41 -17.65 -16.66
C VAL A 778 1.01 -17.54 -18.13
N PHE A 779 0.27 -16.49 -18.46
CA PHE A 779 -0.24 -16.25 -19.81
C PHE A 779 0.13 -14.85 -20.29
N GLN A 780 0.70 -14.76 -21.48
CA GLN A 780 0.95 -13.50 -22.16
C GLN A 780 -0.25 -13.10 -23.02
N ARG A 781 -0.80 -11.91 -22.80
CA ARG A 781 -1.90 -11.34 -23.58
C ARG A 781 -1.46 -11.11 -25.02
N GLY A 782 -2.26 -11.53 -26.00
CA GLY A 782 -2.08 -11.14 -27.40
C GLY A 782 -2.19 -9.63 -27.56
N GLY A 783 -1.39 -9.05 -28.44
CA GLY A 783 -1.24 -7.60 -28.54
C GLY A 783 -0.07 -7.04 -27.74
N SER A 784 0.78 -7.88 -27.14
CA SER A 784 1.86 -7.41 -26.25
C SER A 784 3.26 -7.78 -26.74
N ILE A 785 4.23 -6.94 -26.42
CA ILE A 785 5.67 -7.20 -26.60
C ILE A 785 6.37 -7.10 -25.26
N ILE A 786 6.95 -8.20 -24.79
CA ILE A 786 7.65 -8.27 -23.50
C ILE A 786 9.16 -8.46 -23.71
N PRO A 787 10.00 -7.51 -23.29
CA PRO A 787 11.45 -7.68 -23.30
C PRO A 787 11.90 -8.56 -22.13
N ARG A 788 12.82 -9.49 -22.40
CA ARG A 788 13.46 -10.34 -21.38
C ARG A 788 14.97 -10.41 -21.57
N LYS A 789 15.73 -10.53 -20.49
CA LYS A 789 17.16 -10.86 -20.53
C LYS A 789 17.35 -12.33 -20.16
N VAL A 790 17.51 -13.20 -21.15
CA VAL A 790 17.50 -14.66 -20.94
C VAL A 790 18.86 -15.24 -20.56
N ARG A 791 19.92 -14.42 -20.57
CA ARG A 791 21.24 -14.77 -20.05
C ARG A 791 21.26 -14.51 -18.55
N ILE A 792 20.69 -15.44 -17.78
CA ILE A 792 20.59 -15.26 -16.33
C ILE A 792 21.97 -15.36 -15.69
N ARG A 793 22.29 -14.38 -14.85
CA ARG A 793 23.55 -14.30 -14.09
C ARG A 793 23.26 -14.21 -12.60
N ARG A 794 24.31 -14.25 -11.79
CA ARG A 794 24.24 -14.33 -10.32
C ARG A 794 23.51 -13.19 -9.61
N SER A 795 23.40 -12.01 -10.24
CA SER A 795 22.68 -10.83 -9.75
C SER A 795 22.25 -9.93 -10.91
N SER A 796 21.32 -9.01 -10.66
CA SER A 796 20.76 -8.09 -11.68
C SER A 796 21.83 -7.18 -12.29
N THR A 797 22.77 -6.69 -11.47
CA THR A 797 23.87 -5.82 -11.91
C THR A 797 24.79 -6.56 -12.89
N CYS A 798 24.96 -7.88 -12.76
CA CYS A 798 25.72 -8.63 -13.77
C CYS A 798 25.00 -8.67 -15.13
N MET A 799 23.68 -8.48 -15.16
CA MET A 799 22.84 -8.53 -16.38
C MET A 799 22.69 -7.17 -17.07
N GLU A 800 23.22 -6.09 -16.50
CA GLU A 800 23.05 -4.71 -16.98
C GLU A 800 23.33 -4.56 -18.49
N ASN A 801 24.41 -5.16 -18.96
CA ASN A 801 24.86 -5.08 -20.36
C ASN A 801 24.49 -6.29 -21.22
N ASP A 802 23.70 -7.23 -20.69
CA ASP A 802 23.25 -8.38 -21.47
C ASP A 802 22.21 -7.99 -22.53
N PRO A 803 22.10 -8.80 -23.61
CA PRO A 803 21.11 -8.56 -24.65
C PRO A 803 19.68 -8.93 -24.24
N TYR A 804 18.74 -8.36 -25.00
CA TYR A 804 17.31 -8.62 -24.88
C TYR A 804 16.85 -9.69 -25.88
N THR A 805 15.93 -10.54 -25.43
CA THR A 805 14.99 -11.28 -26.26
C THR A 805 13.63 -10.59 -26.20
N LEU A 806 12.99 -10.38 -27.35
CA LEU A 806 11.62 -9.85 -27.42
C LEU A 806 10.62 -10.99 -27.61
N TYR A 807 9.59 -11.03 -26.77
CA TYR A 807 8.45 -11.96 -26.89
C TYR A 807 7.24 -11.17 -27.40
N VAL A 808 6.94 -11.31 -28.68
CA VAL A 808 5.87 -10.62 -29.41
C VAL A 808 4.66 -11.55 -29.49
N ALA A 809 3.65 -11.34 -28.65
CA ALA A 809 2.39 -12.09 -28.69
C ALA A 809 1.40 -11.35 -29.58
N LEU A 810 1.04 -11.92 -30.73
CA LEU A 810 0.13 -11.24 -31.67
C LEU A 810 -1.31 -11.25 -31.16
N SER A 811 -2.01 -10.13 -31.33
CA SER A 811 -3.47 -10.08 -31.19
C SER A 811 -4.13 -10.82 -32.36
N PRO A 812 -5.45 -11.08 -32.32
CA PRO A 812 -6.17 -11.64 -33.48
C PRO A 812 -6.07 -10.79 -34.75
N GLN A 813 -5.78 -9.49 -34.61
CA GLN A 813 -5.57 -8.55 -35.71
C GLN A 813 -4.12 -8.56 -36.22
N GLY A 814 -3.26 -9.42 -35.69
CA GLY A 814 -1.84 -9.51 -36.07
C GLY A 814 -1.03 -8.30 -35.60
N THR A 815 -1.41 -7.69 -34.49
CA THR A 815 -0.70 -6.51 -33.92
C THR A 815 -0.13 -6.80 -32.55
N ALA A 816 0.90 -6.06 -32.14
CA ALA A 816 1.40 -6.04 -30.76
C ALA A 816 2.10 -4.72 -30.43
N ASP A 817 2.10 -4.33 -29.16
CA ASP A 817 2.78 -3.14 -28.65
C ASP A 817 3.50 -3.44 -27.34
N GLY A 818 4.60 -2.73 -27.07
CA GLY A 818 5.32 -2.83 -25.81
C GLY A 818 6.45 -1.82 -25.73
N GLU A 819 7.19 -1.86 -24.64
CA GLU A 819 8.20 -0.84 -24.36
C GLU A 819 9.49 -1.45 -23.80
N ILE A 820 10.60 -0.73 -23.97
CA ILE A 820 11.86 -0.97 -23.26
C ILE A 820 12.26 0.32 -22.56
N TYR A 821 12.54 0.22 -21.26
CA TYR A 821 13.13 1.30 -20.47
C TYR A 821 14.52 0.88 -19.98
N ILE A 822 15.52 1.75 -20.13
CA ILE A 822 16.91 1.52 -19.70
C ILE A 822 17.49 2.82 -19.15
N ASP A 823 17.96 2.84 -17.92
CA ASP A 823 18.83 3.87 -17.34
C ASP A 823 20.05 3.17 -16.69
N ASP A 824 20.79 3.86 -15.82
CA ASP A 824 21.88 3.24 -15.05
C ASP A 824 21.39 2.27 -13.97
N GLY A 825 20.09 2.22 -13.69
CA GLY A 825 19.48 1.30 -12.75
C GLY A 825 19.55 1.72 -11.29
N HIS A 826 20.17 2.84 -10.92
CA HIS A 826 20.37 3.16 -9.49
C HIS A 826 20.37 4.65 -9.12
N THR A 827 20.68 5.57 -10.05
CA THR A 827 20.78 7.00 -9.72
C THR A 827 19.51 7.80 -10.04
N PHE A 828 19.49 9.07 -9.63
CA PHE A 828 18.49 10.05 -10.06
C PHE A 828 18.79 10.70 -11.43
N ASN A 829 19.81 10.24 -12.18
CA ASN A 829 20.17 10.84 -13.47
C ASN A 829 19.06 10.73 -14.53
N TYR A 830 18.20 9.70 -14.44
CA TYR A 830 17.04 9.57 -15.31
C TYR A 830 16.11 10.79 -15.25
N ASP A 831 15.96 11.41 -14.07
CA ASP A 831 15.09 12.56 -13.85
C ASP A 831 15.86 13.88 -14.01
N ARG A 832 17.02 14.00 -13.35
CA ARG A 832 17.79 15.25 -13.28
C ARG A 832 18.55 15.59 -14.57
N GLN A 833 19.00 14.56 -15.28
CA GLN A 833 19.86 14.71 -16.47
C GLN A 833 19.23 14.07 -17.72
N LYS A 834 18.03 13.49 -17.60
CA LYS A 834 17.35 12.73 -18.67
C LYS A 834 18.24 11.62 -19.24
N GLN A 835 19.01 10.95 -18.37
CA GLN A 835 19.89 9.85 -18.76
C GLN A 835 19.15 8.52 -18.73
N PHE A 836 18.36 8.27 -19.78
CA PHE A 836 17.70 7.00 -20.01
C PHE A 836 17.41 6.78 -21.51
N ILE A 837 17.01 5.57 -21.86
CA ILE A 837 16.48 5.14 -23.15
C ILE A 837 15.05 4.67 -22.90
N HIS A 838 14.10 5.20 -23.68
CA HIS A 838 12.70 4.75 -23.65
C HIS A 838 12.23 4.45 -25.07
N ARG A 839 12.00 3.18 -25.36
CA ARG A 839 11.67 2.68 -26.70
C ARG A 839 10.24 2.20 -26.73
N ARG A 840 9.53 2.53 -27.81
CA ARG A 840 8.30 1.85 -28.19
C ARG A 840 8.61 0.76 -29.19
N LEU A 841 8.10 -0.43 -28.93
CA LEU A 841 8.10 -1.57 -29.83
C LEU A 841 6.70 -1.74 -30.40
N THR A 842 6.59 -1.88 -31.71
CA THR A 842 5.29 -2.08 -32.37
C THR A 842 5.41 -3.13 -33.44
N PHE A 843 4.52 -4.12 -33.42
CA PHE A 843 4.30 -5.06 -34.50
C PHE A 843 2.98 -4.74 -35.20
N ALA A 844 3.03 -4.44 -36.49
CA ALA A 844 1.85 -4.27 -37.33
C ALA A 844 2.24 -4.47 -38.79
N ASN A 845 1.29 -4.95 -39.63
CA ASN A 845 1.51 -5.12 -41.07
C ASN A 845 2.80 -5.90 -41.40
N SER A 846 3.02 -7.03 -40.72
CA SER A 846 4.21 -7.87 -40.89
C SER A 846 5.54 -7.14 -40.63
N SER A 847 5.52 -6.11 -39.78
CA SER A 847 6.68 -5.27 -39.46
C SER A 847 6.79 -5.08 -37.95
N LEU A 848 7.95 -5.43 -37.37
CA LEU A 848 8.33 -5.10 -36.00
C LEU A 848 9.27 -3.89 -36.01
N SER A 849 8.91 -2.79 -35.35
CA SER A 849 9.73 -1.58 -35.29
C SER A 849 10.04 -1.14 -33.86
N SER A 850 11.22 -0.57 -33.66
CA SER A 850 11.62 0.18 -32.46
C SER A 850 11.69 1.66 -32.79
N SER A 851 11.04 2.51 -31.98
CA SER A 851 11.08 3.98 -32.12
C SER A 851 11.35 4.65 -30.76
N ASN A 852 12.01 5.82 -30.78
CA ASN A 852 12.33 6.56 -29.56
C ASN A 852 11.10 7.29 -29.02
N LEU A 853 10.74 7.07 -27.75
CA LEU A 853 9.68 7.82 -27.06
C LEU A 853 10.19 9.10 -26.39
N SER A 854 11.51 9.22 -26.16
CA SER A 854 12.13 10.40 -25.54
C SER A 854 13.34 10.84 -26.36
N ALA A 855 13.10 11.62 -27.42
CA ALA A 855 14.18 12.11 -28.30
C ALA A 855 15.16 13.07 -27.61
N ASP A 856 14.77 13.63 -26.46
CA ASP A 856 15.53 14.56 -25.63
C ASP A 856 16.36 13.88 -24.53
N SER A 857 16.23 12.55 -24.34
CA SER A 857 17.02 11.80 -23.38
C SER A 857 18.41 11.46 -23.95
N GLN A 858 19.42 11.40 -23.08
CA GLN A 858 20.82 11.15 -23.46
C GLN A 858 21.40 10.00 -22.66
N PHE A 859 21.40 8.81 -23.24
CA PHE A 859 22.00 7.63 -22.61
C PHE A 859 22.46 6.63 -23.67
N THR A 860 23.51 5.89 -23.35
CA THR A 860 24.04 4.83 -24.23
C THR A 860 24.02 3.51 -23.49
N THR A 861 23.59 2.46 -24.17
CA THR A 861 23.60 1.10 -23.63
C THR A 861 24.48 0.20 -24.49
N ALA A 862 25.18 -0.74 -23.84
CA ALA A 862 25.85 -1.82 -24.55
C ALA A 862 24.87 -2.95 -24.92
N SER A 863 23.65 -2.97 -24.38
CA SER A 863 22.66 -4.00 -24.68
C SER A 863 22.17 -3.94 -26.13
N TRP A 864 21.91 -5.11 -26.72
CA TRP A 864 21.37 -5.28 -28.07
C TRP A 864 20.20 -6.26 -28.09
N ILE A 865 19.47 -6.33 -29.20
CA ILE A 865 18.44 -7.35 -29.44
C ILE A 865 19.10 -8.59 -30.03
N GLU A 866 19.17 -9.68 -29.27
CA GLU A 866 19.79 -10.94 -29.74
C GLU A 866 18.79 -11.89 -30.40
N ARG A 867 17.51 -11.78 -30.07
CA ARG A 867 16.48 -12.73 -30.50
C ARG A 867 15.07 -12.12 -30.43
N VAL A 868 14.19 -12.52 -31.34
CA VAL A 868 12.77 -12.17 -31.32
C VAL A 868 11.95 -13.45 -31.48
N LEU A 869 10.92 -13.61 -30.67
CA LEU A 869 9.93 -14.69 -30.78
C LEU A 869 8.59 -14.04 -31.09
N ILE A 870 7.94 -14.47 -32.17
CA ILE A 870 6.62 -13.98 -32.57
C ILE A 870 5.63 -15.14 -32.44
N LEU A 871 4.71 -15.02 -31.48
CA LEU A 871 3.70 -16.01 -31.12
C LEU A 871 2.43 -15.75 -31.93
N GLY A 872 1.87 -16.81 -32.54
CA GLY A 872 0.72 -16.69 -33.46
C GLY A 872 1.09 -16.09 -34.82
N GLY A 873 2.37 -16.17 -35.21
CA GLY A 873 2.85 -15.72 -36.50
C GLY A 873 2.59 -16.73 -37.62
N GLN A 874 2.90 -16.34 -38.85
CA GLN A 874 2.95 -17.21 -40.02
C GLN A 874 4.40 -17.39 -40.47
N GLU A 875 4.69 -18.49 -41.17
CA GLU A 875 6.02 -18.72 -41.75
C GLU A 875 6.29 -17.67 -42.84
N PRO A 876 7.29 -16.79 -42.67
CA PRO A 876 7.65 -15.83 -43.69
C PRO A 876 8.50 -16.49 -44.78
N SER A 877 8.44 -15.96 -45.99
CA SER A 877 9.36 -16.34 -47.07
C SER A 877 10.77 -15.78 -46.85
N ALA A 878 10.87 -14.63 -46.20
CA ALA A 878 12.12 -14.00 -45.81
C ALA A 878 11.91 -13.01 -44.64
N VAL A 879 12.98 -12.79 -43.87
CA VAL A 879 13.01 -11.79 -42.80
C VAL A 879 14.12 -10.79 -43.10
N THR A 880 13.78 -9.50 -43.16
CA THR A 880 14.74 -8.42 -43.46
C THR A 880 14.79 -7.40 -42.33
N LEU A 881 15.98 -7.15 -41.80
CA LEU A 881 16.24 -6.04 -40.89
C LEU A 881 16.61 -4.79 -41.67
N ARG A 882 16.01 -3.65 -41.31
CA ARG A 882 16.34 -2.30 -41.76
C ARG A 882 16.81 -1.45 -40.58
N THR A 883 17.91 -0.75 -40.79
CA THR A 883 18.53 0.20 -39.84
C THR A 883 18.97 1.45 -40.60
N ALA A 884 19.49 2.45 -39.89
CA ALA A 884 20.10 3.63 -40.54
C ALA A 884 21.28 3.25 -41.46
N ASP A 885 21.99 2.16 -41.15
CA ASP A 885 23.18 1.70 -41.88
C ASP A 885 22.84 0.82 -43.11
N GLY A 886 21.56 0.53 -43.35
CA GLY A 886 21.10 -0.27 -44.50
C GLY A 886 20.19 -1.43 -44.11
N SER A 887 20.02 -2.37 -45.06
CA SER A 887 19.14 -3.54 -44.91
C SER A 887 19.93 -4.85 -45.05
N ARG A 888 19.57 -5.88 -44.27
CA ARG A 888 20.14 -7.23 -44.35
C ARG A 888 19.12 -8.32 -44.02
N SER A 889 19.27 -9.49 -44.61
CA SER A 889 18.44 -10.65 -44.28
C SER A 889 18.83 -11.23 -42.91
N LEU A 890 17.84 -11.79 -42.21
CA LEU A 890 18.01 -12.50 -40.94
C LEU A 890 17.63 -13.97 -41.10
N GLU A 891 18.33 -14.84 -40.36
CA GLU A 891 17.95 -16.24 -40.20
C GLU A 891 16.76 -16.36 -39.25
N PHE A 892 15.86 -17.31 -39.54
CA PHE A 892 14.69 -17.60 -38.72
C PHE A 892 14.33 -19.08 -38.74
N GLU A 893 13.60 -19.50 -37.72
CA GLU A 893 13.00 -20.83 -37.59
C GLU A 893 11.50 -20.65 -37.30
N PHE A 894 10.65 -21.49 -37.89
CA PHE A 894 9.21 -21.49 -37.65
C PHE A 894 8.75 -22.85 -37.13
N ASP A 895 8.09 -22.85 -35.97
CA ASP A 895 7.41 -24.03 -35.45
C ASP A 895 5.92 -23.95 -35.83
N ALA A 896 5.51 -24.80 -36.78
CA ALA A 896 4.12 -24.87 -37.23
C ALA A 896 3.15 -25.41 -36.17
N ALA A 897 3.62 -26.22 -35.21
CA ALA A 897 2.75 -26.80 -34.18
C ALA A 897 2.28 -25.74 -33.16
N THR A 898 3.15 -24.77 -32.85
CA THR A 898 2.86 -23.68 -31.92
C THR A 898 2.64 -22.33 -32.61
N SER A 899 2.87 -22.25 -33.93
CA SER A 899 2.84 -21.01 -34.72
C SER A 899 3.79 -19.95 -34.16
N VAL A 900 5.03 -20.37 -33.85
CA VAL A 900 6.05 -19.50 -33.27
C VAL A 900 7.19 -19.30 -34.28
N LEU A 901 7.43 -18.04 -34.62
CA LEU A 901 8.58 -17.62 -35.43
C LEU A 901 9.71 -17.14 -34.51
N THR A 902 10.88 -17.76 -34.61
CA THR A 902 12.10 -17.32 -33.92
C THR A 902 13.03 -16.66 -34.92
N ILE A 903 13.39 -15.40 -34.68
CA ILE A 903 14.35 -14.64 -35.49
C ILE A 903 15.67 -14.58 -34.75
N HIS A 904 16.75 -15.04 -35.39
CA HIS A 904 18.05 -15.18 -34.78
C HIS A 904 18.95 -13.97 -35.06
N LYS A 905 19.63 -13.50 -34.01
CA LYS A 905 20.69 -12.48 -34.08
C LYS A 905 20.33 -11.21 -34.86
N PRO A 906 19.21 -10.51 -34.56
CA PRO A 906 18.98 -9.16 -35.10
C PRO A 906 20.18 -8.23 -34.88
N GLY A 907 20.84 -8.31 -33.72
CA GLY A 907 22.15 -7.71 -33.47
C GLY A 907 22.15 -6.18 -33.43
N VAL A 908 20.98 -5.56 -33.28
CA VAL A 908 20.79 -4.10 -33.23
C VAL A 908 20.87 -3.59 -31.79
N ASN A 909 21.46 -2.42 -31.59
CA ASN A 909 21.50 -1.78 -30.27
C ASN A 909 20.07 -1.56 -29.75
N ALA A 910 19.83 -1.84 -28.46
CA ALA A 910 18.51 -1.73 -27.87
C ALA A 910 17.99 -0.28 -27.81
N GLY A 911 18.89 0.71 -27.83
CA GLY A 911 18.58 2.14 -27.86
C GLY A 911 18.31 2.72 -29.25
N SER A 912 18.51 1.95 -30.33
CA SER A 912 18.41 2.45 -31.70
C SER A 912 17.04 2.22 -32.34
N ASP A 913 16.75 3.04 -33.36
CA ASP A 913 15.66 2.82 -34.29
C ASP A 913 16.01 1.68 -35.26
N TRP A 914 15.08 0.76 -35.46
CA TRP A 914 15.23 -0.37 -36.39
C TRP A 914 13.86 -0.92 -36.78
N THR A 915 13.82 -1.69 -37.86
CA THR A 915 12.60 -2.35 -38.35
C THR A 915 12.91 -3.72 -38.90
N VAL A 916 12.19 -4.75 -38.46
CA VAL A 916 12.24 -6.12 -39.00
C VAL A 916 10.97 -6.36 -39.81
N LEU A 917 11.14 -6.65 -41.09
CA LEU A 917 10.06 -6.93 -42.06
C LEU A 917 9.97 -8.43 -42.30
N LEU A 918 8.75 -8.97 -42.24
CA LEU A 918 8.41 -10.35 -42.60
C LEU A 918 7.73 -10.32 -43.99
N GLN A 919 8.26 -11.09 -44.94
CA GLN A 919 7.81 -11.09 -46.34
C GLN A 919 6.95 -12.30 -46.70
#